data_AF-A0A2N3QYZ3-F1
#
_entry.id   AF-A0A2N3QYZ3-F1
#
_cell.length_a   1.000
_cell.length_b   1.000
_cell.length_c   1.000
_cell.angle_alpha   90.00
_cell.angle_beta   90.00
_cell.angle_gamma   90.00
#
_symmetry.space_group_name_H-M   'P 1'
#
loop_
_entity.id
_entity.type
_entity.pdbx_description
1 polymer ?
#
loop_
_entity_poly.entity_id
_entity_poly.type
_entity_poly.pdbx_seq_one_letter_code
_entity_poly.pdbx_strand_id
1 'polypeptide(L)'
;MSALSNLTNLSMYNNAIKDVSPLSGLSQLRNLGLGNNDIADIAPLASLRQLEDVNLSYNELSTVEPLKENSNIFRLALAGNELTEIKQFNNFKKLRMIDASENAIADVSGSTIDPERYFVMTSEYINEDVSLPAGGGMVTLTMPVNHEGKFIAPSEISTGGTYDAATGKVTWENVTEPKQLVAKFMIQIPSVSNDKPYSGGVYRTVSVGGKAPQVYTLGSQVKTDVEDVDKTEDEPATAGTPTNCTIGTSTYAVCIRDHVLADAVAAQAGKSSSDIVEKSDVDRITKVAASYKGITSLEGLEHFTALESIVMDGNPIESLEPIRGLNKIKYASFYECKKITDASPLGNKPELDGIALGGNSIQTLDGLVNLPKLTWIDLYGNQIVDVAPLGNIPSLVNVWLSGNKISDISPLARLSNLKKLQLEWNRIMDMTPMQHISPDEYSMNALQQIEENTISIAEGETLELPLPKDRNGQVLTPYDVSQGGWTIDRAAGKIVWKNVSKTGAYTYRFSTSSDNDFLYAGRYGRRVEVDHHDKNAPTIWGAWDTFAPLGESFDVMEAVTASDPEEGNVDVHVLSNNLDTNKAGTYEVMYEAADSSQNYAYAKRKITVAPDVHITNIAAADMTTEVGVAPNLYKLLLATWSNGAQTREGVVWNKLDPSAYARPNTFTVEGTSRGKKDYLNRHRCRQRRRYDCVLQSS
;
A
#
# COMPACT_ATOMS: atom_id res chain seq x y z
N MET A 1 -24.18 -33.81 6.16
CA MET A 1 -23.94 -33.29 7.53
C MET A 1 -24.69 -34.05 8.62
N SER A 2 -25.89 -34.60 8.39
CA SER A 2 -26.71 -35.30 9.42
C SER A 2 -26.03 -36.49 10.13
N ALA A 3 -25.00 -37.10 9.53
CA ALA A 3 -24.20 -38.17 10.16
C ALA A 3 -23.15 -37.66 11.18
N LEU A 4 -22.95 -36.35 11.30
CA LEU A 4 -21.95 -35.71 12.18
C LEU A 4 -22.61 -35.09 13.43
N SER A 5 -23.68 -35.69 13.96
CA SER A 5 -24.53 -35.12 15.02
C SER A 5 -23.83 -34.83 16.35
N ASN A 6 -22.61 -35.35 16.56
CA ASN A 6 -21.80 -35.11 17.76
C ASN A 6 -20.75 -34.00 17.57
N LEU A 7 -20.73 -33.33 16.41
CA LEU A 7 -19.74 -32.30 16.13
C LEU A 7 -19.98 -31.08 17.04
N THR A 8 -18.97 -30.69 17.82
CA THR A 8 -19.00 -29.53 18.72
C THR A 8 -18.23 -28.32 18.17
N ASN A 9 -17.30 -28.56 17.25
CA ASN A 9 -16.40 -27.56 16.69
C ASN A 9 -16.35 -27.71 15.17
N LEU A 10 -16.58 -26.63 14.44
CA LEU A 10 -16.49 -26.61 12.98
C LEU A 10 -15.90 -25.28 12.50
N SER A 11 -14.85 -25.36 11.69
CA SER A 11 -14.20 -24.18 11.09
C SER A 11 -14.09 -24.38 9.58
N MET A 12 -14.63 -23.43 8.81
CA MET A 12 -14.70 -23.45 7.34
C MET A 12 -14.42 -22.04 6.77
N TYR A 13 -13.34 -21.42 7.24
CA TYR A 13 -12.91 -20.11 6.79
C TYR A 13 -12.41 -20.11 5.35
N ASN A 14 -12.50 -18.96 4.67
CA ASN A 14 -11.93 -18.73 3.33
C ASN A 14 -12.44 -19.74 2.29
N ASN A 15 -13.75 -19.92 2.24
CA ASN A 15 -14.41 -20.67 1.18
C ASN A 15 -15.36 -19.73 0.42
N ALA A 16 -16.08 -20.27 -0.56
CA ALA A 16 -17.13 -19.54 -1.27
C ALA A 16 -18.52 -20.05 -0.82
N ILE A 17 -18.70 -20.25 0.50
CA ILE A 17 -19.94 -20.80 1.04
C ILE A 17 -21.02 -19.72 1.03
N LYS A 18 -22.16 -20.04 0.41
CA LYS A 18 -23.39 -19.21 0.43
C LYS A 18 -24.50 -19.83 1.25
N ASP A 19 -24.59 -21.16 1.22
CA ASP A 19 -25.66 -21.94 1.84
C ASP A 19 -25.16 -22.68 3.08
N VAL A 20 -25.68 -22.29 4.25
CA VAL A 20 -25.43 -22.94 5.54
C VAL A 20 -26.57 -23.86 5.99
N SER A 21 -27.57 -24.11 5.16
CA SER A 21 -28.68 -25.03 5.43
C SER A 21 -28.24 -26.42 5.90
N PRO A 22 -27.17 -27.01 5.37
CA PRO A 22 -26.66 -28.30 5.84
C PRO A 22 -26.24 -28.32 7.32
N LEU A 23 -25.99 -27.17 7.94
CA LEU A 23 -25.53 -27.07 9.33
C LEU A 23 -26.68 -27.13 10.35
N SER A 24 -27.92 -26.88 9.94
CA SER A 24 -29.10 -26.80 10.82
C SER A 24 -29.34 -28.03 11.71
N GLY A 25 -28.87 -29.21 11.28
CA GLY A 25 -28.99 -30.45 12.05
C GLY A 25 -27.91 -30.67 13.12
N LEU A 26 -26.88 -29.82 13.21
CA LEU A 26 -25.70 -30.02 14.05
C LEU A 26 -25.87 -29.40 15.45
N SER A 27 -26.92 -29.83 16.16
CA SER A 27 -27.38 -29.20 17.41
C SER A 27 -26.40 -29.21 18.59
N GLN A 28 -25.29 -29.97 18.50
CA GLN A 28 -24.21 -30.00 19.49
C GLN A 28 -23.09 -28.99 19.22
N LEU A 29 -23.15 -28.22 18.13
CA LEU A 29 -22.14 -27.21 17.81
C LEU A 29 -22.09 -26.14 18.89
N ARG A 30 -20.86 -25.88 19.36
CA ARG A 30 -20.49 -24.82 20.30
C ARG A 30 -19.62 -23.77 19.65
N ASN A 31 -18.66 -24.19 18.82
CA ASN A 31 -17.72 -23.29 18.16
C ASN A 31 -17.89 -23.38 16.66
N LEU A 32 -18.18 -22.25 16.01
CA LEU A 32 -18.48 -22.17 14.58
C LEU A 32 -17.69 -21.04 13.91
N GLY A 33 -16.75 -21.41 13.05
CA GLY A 33 -15.96 -20.49 12.23
C GLY A 33 -16.39 -20.52 10.77
N LEU A 34 -16.97 -19.42 10.29
CA LEU A 34 -17.50 -19.25 8.93
C LEU A 34 -17.03 -17.94 8.27
N GLY A 35 -16.01 -17.29 8.82
CA GLY A 35 -15.54 -16.02 8.27
C GLY A 35 -14.87 -16.14 6.89
N ASN A 36 -14.86 -15.04 6.13
CA ASN A 36 -14.39 -14.98 4.74
C ASN A 36 -15.12 -16.00 3.86
N ASN A 37 -16.42 -15.79 3.69
CA ASN A 37 -17.32 -16.54 2.82
C ASN A 37 -18.31 -15.56 2.16
N ASP A 38 -19.31 -16.08 1.43
CA ASP A 38 -20.32 -15.27 0.72
C ASP A 38 -21.72 -15.47 1.37
N ILE A 39 -21.79 -15.55 2.71
CA ILE A 39 -23.03 -15.89 3.42
C ILE A 39 -23.86 -14.64 3.65
N ALA A 40 -25.07 -14.60 3.08
CA ALA A 40 -26.06 -13.55 3.35
C ALA A 40 -27.19 -14.01 4.30
N ASP A 41 -27.52 -15.31 4.30
CA ASP A 41 -28.61 -15.88 5.08
C ASP A 41 -28.11 -16.88 6.14
N ILE A 42 -28.28 -16.52 7.41
CA ILE A 42 -27.95 -17.38 8.57
C ILE A 42 -29.19 -17.93 9.27
N ALA A 43 -30.40 -17.80 8.69
CA ALA A 43 -31.61 -18.41 9.24
C ALA A 43 -31.47 -19.90 9.59
N PRO A 44 -30.75 -20.74 8.80
CA PRO A 44 -30.56 -22.14 9.17
C PRO A 44 -29.80 -22.36 10.48
N LEU A 45 -29.00 -21.39 10.95
CA LEU A 45 -28.24 -21.48 12.20
C LEU A 45 -29.10 -21.23 13.45
N ALA A 46 -30.34 -20.74 13.30
CA ALA A 46 -31.22 -20.39 14.42
C ALA A 46 -31.53 -21.57 15.37
N SER A 47 -31.43 -22.80 14.87
CA SER A 47 -31.65 -24.03 15.64
C SER A 47 -30.44 -24.45 16.49
N LEU A 48 -29.26 -23.88 16.25
CA LEU A 48 -28.00 -24.23 16.91
C LEU A 48 -27.85 -23.51 18.25
N ARG A 49 -28.68 -23.87 19.22
CA ARG A 49 -28.79 -23.17 20.53
C ARG A 49 -27.63 -23.40 21.51
N GLN A 50 -26.65 -24.23 21.13
CA GLN A 50 -25.46 -24.50 21.92
C GLN A 50 -24.24 -23.67 21.51
N LEU A 51 -24.34 -22.82 20.48
CA LEU A 51 -23.19 -21.98 20.09
C LEU A 51 -22.76 -21.06 21.24
N GLU A 52 -21.46 -20.97 21.42
CA GLU A 52 -20.77 -20.21 22.44
C GLU A 52 -19.79 -19.21 21.81
N ASP A 53 -19.10 -19.63 20.76
CA ASP A 53 -18.12 -18.86 20.01
C ASP A 53 -18.41 -18.94 18.51
N VAL A 54 -18.79 -17.80 17.92
CA VAL A 54 -19.26 -17.70 16.55
C VAL A 54 -18.48 -16.64 15.80
N ASN A 55 -17.90 -17.02 14.68
CA ASN A 55 -17.18 -16.12 13.80
C ASN A 55 -17.82 -16.14 12.40
N LEU A 56 -18.37 -15.00 12.01
CA LEU A 56 -19.07 -14.73 10.76
C LEU A 56 -18.49 -13.50 10.04
N SER A 57 -17.27 -13.08 10.36
CA SER A 57 -16.66 -11.89 9.75
C SER A 57 -16.43 -12.07 8.23
N TYR A 58 -16.46 -10.99 7.46
CA TYR A 58 -16.24 -10.97 6.01
C TYR A 58 -17.23 -11.90 5.29
N ASN A 59 -18.51 -11.52 5.37
CA ASN A 59 -19.66 -12.15 4.73
C ASN A 59 -20.60 -11.03 4.24
N GLU A 60 -21.85 -11.35 3.88
CA GLU A 60 -22.84 -10.41 3.34
C GLU A 60 -24.03 -10.24 4.31
N LEU A 61 -23.77 -10.26 5.64
CA LEU A 61 -24.83 -10.24 6.64
C LEU A 61 -25.36 -8.83 6.90
N SER A 62 -26.66 -8.64 6.70
CA SER A 62 -27.38 -7.41 7.11
C SER A 62 -27.99 -7.52 8.51
N THR A 63 -28.05 -8.72 9.08
CA THR A 63 -28.58 -8.93 10.44
C THR A 63 -28.04 -10.19 11.11
N VAL A 64 -27.99 -10.16 12.45
CA VAL A 64 -27.72 -11.33 13.31
C VAL A 64 -28.96 -11.86 14.04
N GLU A 65 -30.14 -11.35 13.72
CA GLU A 65 -31.40 -11.68 14.38
C GLU A 65 -31.70 -13.20 14.45
N PRO A 66 -31.37 -14.04 13.44
CA PRO A 66 -31.55 -15.49 13.56
C PRO A 66 -30.83 -16.14 14.75
N LEU A 67 -29.77 -15.52 15.27
CA LEU A 67 -29.01 -16.02 16.42
C LEU A 67 -29.54 -15.52 17.76
N LYS A 68 -30.53 -14.64 17.81
CA LYS A 68 -30.98 -13.96 19.04
C LYS A 68 -31.39 -14.88 20.19
N GLU A 69 -31.91 -16.07 19.86
CA GLU A 69 -32.36 -17.06 20.84
C GLU A 69 -31.20 -17.86 21.44
N ASN A 70 -29.98 -17.68 20.90
CA ASN A 70 -28.79 -18.30 21.43
C ASN A 70 -28.18 -17.47 22.56
N SER A 71 -28.63 -17.78 23.77
CA SER A 71 -28.18 -17.15 25.01
C SER A 71 -26.82 -17.64 25.53
N ASN A 72 -26.16 -18.58 24.84
CA ASN A 72 -24.85 -19.12 25.24
C ASN A 72 -23.67 -18.43 24.56
N ILE A 73 -23.92 -17.67 23.49
CA ILE A 73 -22.90 -16.91 22.78
C ILE A 73 -22.23 -15.93 23.76
N PHE A 74 -20.95 -16.20 24.03
CA PHE A 74 -20.09 -15.30 24.80
C PHE A 74 -19.12 -14.55 23.88
N ARG A 75 -18.93 -15.01 22.64
CA ARG A 75 -18.01 -14.42 21.67
C ARG A 75 -18.65 -14.41 20.28
N LEU A 76 -18.67 -13.23 19.65
CA LEU A 76 -19.31 -13.02 18.36
C LEU A 76 -18.43 -12.11 17.46
N ALA A 77 -17.85 -12.66 16.40
CA ALA A 77 -17.08 -11.88 15.43
C ALA A 77 -17.89 -11.66 14.14
N LEU A 78 -18.07 -10.40 13.76
CA LEU A 78 -18.96 -9.92 12.70
C LEU A 78 -18.31 -8.85 11.83
N ALA A 79 -16.99 -8.66 11.91
CA ALA A 79 -16.32 -7.63 11.12
C ALA A 79 -16.59 -7.79 9.62
N GLY A 80 -16.67 -6.72 8.84
CA GLY A 80 -16.77 -6.82 7.38
C GLY A 80 -18.09 -7.43 6.91
N ASN A 81 -19.21 -6.90 7.41
CA ASN A 81 -20.56 -7.28 7.01
C ASN A 81 -21.36 -6.00 6.66
N GLU A 82 -22.69 -6.10 6.56
CA GLU A 82 -23.58 -4.99 6.20
C GLU A 82 -24.51 -4.59 7.38
N LEU A 83 -24.05 -4.75 8.62
CA LEU A 83 -24.85 -4.46 9.81
C LEU A 83 -24.99 -2.95 10.02
N THR A 84 -26.20 -2.47 10.31
CA THR A 84 -26.48 -1.03 10.50
C THR A 84 -26.99 -0.67 11.90
N GLU A 85 -27.51 -1.65 12.64
CA GLU A 85 -28.14 -1.42 13.95
C GLU A 85 -27.36 -2.08 15.08
N ILE A 86 -27.04 -1.34 16.14
CA ILE A 86 -26.38 -1.93 17.32
C ILE A 86 -27.31 -2.80 18.18
N LYS A 87 -28.62 -2.51 18.14
CA LYS A 87 -29.60 -3.06 19.10
C LYS A 87 -29.84 -4.56 18.93
N GLN A 88 -29.53 -5.11 17.77
CA GLN A 88 -29.58 -6.55 17.51
C GLN A 88 -28.65 -7.34 18.44
N PHE A 89 -27.63 -6.69 19.02
CA PHE A 89 -26.74 -7.35 19.99
C PHE A 89 -27.31 -7.42 21.41
N ASN A 90 -28.36 -6.65 21.73
CA ASN A 90 -28.93 -6.54 23.07
C ASN A 90 -29.49 -7.87 23.63
N ASN A 91 -29.73 -8.86 22.76
CA ASN A 91 -30.26 -10.16 23.16
C ASN A 91 -29.16 -11.13 23.67
N PHE A 92 -27.89 -10.89 23.37
CA PHE A 92 -26.78 -11.77 23.78
C PHE A 92 -26.34 -11.48 25.21
N LYS A 93 -27.08 -12.01 26.20
CA LYS A 93 -26.88 -11.71 27.62
C LYS A 93 -25.57 -12.23 28.23
N LYS A 94 -24.91 -13.20 27.58
CA LYS A 94 -23.61 -13.74 28.00
C LYS A 94 -22.43 -13.19 27.18
N LEU A 95 -22.68 -12.22 26.31
CA LEU A 95 -21.65 -11.66 25.44
C LEU A 95 -20.53 -11.03 26.28
N ARG A 96 -19.31 -11.54 26.08
CA ARG A 96 -18.07 -11.07 26.69
C ARG A 96 -17.15 -10.45 25.65
N MET A 97 -17.32 -10.80 24.39
CA MET A 97 -16.52 -10.32 23.27
C MET A 97 -17.37 -10.12 22.02
N ILE A 98 -17.29 -8.96 21.39
CA ILE A 98 -17.87 -8.68 20.08
C ILE A 98 -16.94 -7.84 19.20
N ASP A 99 -16.80 -8.27 17.96
CA ASP A 99 -16.19 -7.51 16.88
C ASP A 99 -17.27 -7.19 15.86
N ALA A 100 -17.62 -5.91 15.71
CA ALA A 100 -18.56 -5.45 14.70
C ALA A 100 -17.92 -4.38 13.78
N SER A 101 -16.60 -4.39 13.64
CA SER A 101 -15.86 -3.48 12.74
C SER A 101 -16.25 -3.62 11.27
N GLU A 102 -15.90 -2.67 10.42
CA GLU A 102 -16.14 -2.72 8.97
C GLU A 102 -17.61 -3.05 8.63
N ASN A 103 -18.56 -2.49 9.37
CA ASN A 103 -19.99 -2.55 9.09
C ASN A 103 -20.51 -1.15 8.68
N ALA A 104 -21.79 -0.85 8.87
CA ALA A 104 -22.40 0.44 8.59
C ALA A 104 -23.23 0.95 9.79
N ILE A 105 -22.78 0.68 11.02
CA ILE A 105 -23.44 1.09 12.25
C ILE A 105 -23.19 2.58 12.49
N ALA A 106 -24.23 3.39 12.35
CA ALA A 106 -24.17 4.85 12.50
C ALA A 106 -24.68 5.35 13.86
N ASP A 107 -25.43 4.55 14.59
CA ASP A 107 -26.03 4.92 15.87
C ASP A 107 -25.78 3.82 16.89
N VAL A 108 -24.89 4.10 17.85
CA VAL A 108 -24.61 3.18 18.96
C VAL A 108 -25.40 3.52 20.22
N SER A 109 -26.32 4.49 20.15
CA SER A 109 -27.20 4.84 21.25
C SER A 109 -28.24 3.73 21.53
N GLY A 110 -28.60 3.58 22.81
CA GLY A 110 -29.54 2.53 23.23
C GLY A 110 -28.98 1.11 23.13
N SER A 111 -27.69 0.95 22.88
CA SER A 111 -26.98 -0.29 23.18
C SER A 111 -27.03 -0.57 24.67
N THR A 112 -27.41 -1.79 25.03
CA THR A 112 -27.38 -2.30 26.42
C THR A 112 -26.24 -3.28 26.64
N ILE A 113 -25.47 -3.58 25.59
CA ILE A 113 -24.34 -4.50 25.70
C ILE A 113 -23.11 -3.77 26.23
N ASP A 114 -22.53 -4.36 27.27
CA ASP A 114 -21.25 -3.94 27.81
C ASP A 114 -20.39 -5.17 28.12
N PRO A 115 -19.89 -5.85 27.08
CA PRO A 115 -19.13 -7.08 27.24
C PRO A 115 -17.84 -6.79 28.01
N GLU A 116 -17.58 -7.57 29.05
CA GLU A 116 -16.51 -7.33 30.03
C GLU A 116 -15.07 -7.45 29.49
N ARG A 117 -14.88 -7.89 28.24
CA ARG A 117 -13.54 -8.07 27.64
C ARG A 117 -13.34 -7.33 26.33
N TYR A 118 -14.31 -7.34 25.42
CA TYR A 118 -14.01 -6.91 24.06
C TYR A 118 -15.25 -6.36 23.35
N PHE A 119 -15.17 -5.13 22.86
CA PHE A 119 -16.21 -4.52 22.02
C PHE A 119 -15.60 -3.52 21.06
N VAL A 120 -15.37 -3.96 19.82
CA VAL A 120 -14.71 -3.16 18.78
C VAL A 120 -15.70 -2.87 17.65
N MET A 121 -15.75 -1.61 17.20
CA MET A 121 -16.58 -1.13 16.09
C MET A 121 -15.78 -0.11 15.28
N THR A 122 -14.66 -0.56 14.74
CA THR A 122 -13.76 0.30 13.99
C THR A 122 -14.06 0.21 12.50
N SER A 123 -13.72 1.27 11.77
CA SER A 123 -13.81 1.26 10.30
C SER A 123 -15.22 1.11 9.73
N GLU A 124 -16.24 1.61 10.42
CA GLU A 124 -17.59 1.67 9.88
C GLU A 124 -17.63 2.47 8.57
N TYR A 125 -18.32 1.94 7.57
CA TYR A 125 -18.46 2.49 6.24
C TYR A 125 -19.92 2.88 5.99
N ILE A 126 -20.26 4.13 6.30
CA ILE A 126 -21.63 4.64 6.18
C ILE A 126 -21.73 5.42 4.87
N ASN A 127 -22.24 4.80 3.81
CA ASN A 127 -22.35 5.44 2.49
C ASN A 127 -23.80 5.54 2.00
N GLU A 128 -24.12 6.69 1.41
CA GLU A 128 -25.33 6.89 0.61
C GLU A 128 -24.99 7.72 -0.63
N ASP A 129 -25.55 7.39 -1.78
CA ASP A 129 -25.23 8.13 -3.01
C ASP A 129 -26.13 9.36 -3.17
N VAL A 130 -25.57 10.46 -3.68
CA VAL A 130 -26.28 11.74 -3.89
C VAL A 130 -26.18 12.12 -5.37
N SER A 131 -27.30 12.51 -5.95
CA SER A 131 -27.36 13.00 -7.34
C SER A 131 -27.74 14.48 -7.36
N LEU A 132 -26.86 15.30 -7.93
CA LEU A 132 -27.05 16.74 -8.11
C LEU A 132 -27.32 17.10 -9.58
N PRO A 133 -28.07 18.19 -9.83
CA PRO A 133 -28.25 18.70 -11.19
C PRO A 133 -26.93 19.24 -11.77
N ALA A 134 -26.87 19.49 -13.08
CA ALA A 134 -25.64 19.93 -13.77
C ALA A 134 -25.02 21.24 -13.24
N GLY A 135 -25.78 22.06 -12.49
CA GLY A 135 -25.29 23.26 -11.82
C GLY A 135 -24.68 23.01 -10.43
N GLY A 136 -24.60 21.75 -10.00
CA GLY A 136 -24.18 21.40 -8.64
C GLY A 136 -25.24 21.68 -7.59
N GLY A 137 -24.82 21.67 -6.33
CA GLY A 137 -25.68 21.95 -5.19
C GLY A 137 -25.03 21.67 -3.85
N MET A 138 -25.85 21.80 -2.81
CA MET A 138 -25.46 21.53 -1.44
C MET A 138 -25.53 20.03 -1.14
N VAL A 139 -24.51 19.50 -0.47
CA VAL A 139 -24.52 18.13 0.06
C VAL A 139 -24.32 18.20 1.57
N THR A 140 -25.11 17.40 2.30
CA THR A 140 -25.05 17.33 3.75
C THR A 140 -24.91 15.88 4.20
N LEU A 141 -24.00 15.69 5.14
CA LEU A 141 -23.80 14.45 5.89
C LEU A 141 -24.32 14.62 7.31
N THR A 142 -24.84 13.53 7.89
CA THR A 142 -25.15 13.46 9.32
C THR A 142 -24.07 12.61 9.98
N MET A 143 -23.42 13.15 11.02
CA MET A 143 -22.42 12.41 11.75
C MET A 143 -23.07 11.30 12.60
N PRO A 144 -22.32 10.23 12.92
CA PRO A 144 -22.82 9.14 13.75
C PRO A 144 -23.08 9.58 15.18
N VAL A 145 -23.86 8.78 15.91
CA VAL A 145 -24.30 9.06 17.28
C VAL A 145 -23.60 8.13 18.25
N ASN A 146 -23.09 8.67 19.36
CA ASN A 146 -22.42 7.93 20.43
C ASN A 146 -23.40 7.30 21.44
N HIS A 147 -22.87 6.58 22.42
CA HIS A 147 -23.67 5.91 23.46
C HIS A 147 -24.53 6.86 24.32
N GLU A 148 -24.15 8.13 24.45
CA GLU A 148 -24.91 9.17 25.16
C GLU A 148 -26.05 9.77 24.31
N GLY A 149 -26.19 9.34 23.05
CA GLY A 149 -27.14 9.92 22.12
C GLY A 149 -26.67 11.26 21.53
N LYS A 150 -25.38 11.59 21.61
CA LYS A 150 -24.80 12.81 21.03
C LYS A 150 -24.10 12.52 19.71
N PHE A 151 -24.16 13.46 18.78
CA PHE A 151 -23.41 13.39 17.53
C PHE A 151 -21.91 13.43 17.80
N ILE A 152 -21.19 12.61 17.05
CA ILE A 152 -19.74 12.54 17.09
C ILE A 152 -19.17 13.64 16.20
N ALA A 153 -18.28 14.46 16.76
CA ALA A 153 -17.56 15.44 15.97
C ALA A 153 -16.61 14.74 14.98
N PRO A 154 -16.51 15.20 13.73
CA PRO A 154 -15.62 14.59 12.76
C PRO A 154 -14.14 14.82 13.13
N SER A 155 -13.35 13.75 13.10
CA SER A 155 -11.89 13.81 13.21
C SER A 155 -11.28 14.38 11.94
N GLU A 156 -11.85 14.07 10.78
CA GLU A 156 -11.44 14.56 9.46
C GLU A 156 -12.66 14.91 8.59
N ILE A 157 -12.54 15.94 7.75
CA ILE A 157 -13.56 16.33 6.78
C ILE A 157 -12.87 16.58 5.43
N SER A 158 -13.38 16.00 4.35
CA SER A 158 -12.89 16.27 3.00
C SER A 158 -13.08 17.74 2.62
N THR A 159 -12.13 18.30 1.87
CA THR A 159 -11.99 19.73 1.53
C THR A 159 -13.33 20.44 1.24
N GLY A 160 -13.51 21.60 1.89
CA GLY A 160 -14.67 22.48 1.69
C GLY A 160 -15.92 22.13 2.52
N GLY A 161 -15.82 21.18 3.45
CA GLY A 161 -16.91 20.81 4.35
C GLY A 161 -16.84 21.56 5.68
N THR A 162 -18.00 21.97 6.19
CA THR A 162 -18.12 22.68 7.49
C THR A 162 -18.99 21.86 8.44
N TYR A 163 -18.52 21.63 9.66
CA TYR A 163 -19.26 20.91 10.71
C TYR A 163 -20.06 21.86 11.60
N ASP A 164 -21.34 21.54 11.82
CA ASP A 164 -22.22 22.17 12.79
C ASP A 164 -22.48 21.22 13.96
N ALA A 165 -21.90 21.56 15.13
CA ALA A 165 -22.03 20.77 16.35
C ALA A 165 -23.45 20.74 16.92
N ALA A 166 -24.29 21.74 16.64
CA ALA A 166 -25.66 21.79 17.16
C ALA A 166 -26.57 20.80 16.42
N THR A 167 -26.30 20.58 15.13
CA THR A 167 -27.10 19.69 14.28
C THR A 167 -26.41 18.36 13.96
N GLY A 168 -25.13 18.23 14.28
CA GLY A 168 -24.33 17.05 13.96
C GLY A 168 -24.04 16.89 12.47
N LYS A 169 -24.19 17.95 11.68
CA LYS A 169 -24.13 17.89 10.22
C LYS A 169 -22.82 18.43 9.68
N VAL A 170 -22.34 17.81 8.62
CA VAL A 170 -21.26 18.35 7.79
C VAL A 170 -21.83 18.77 6.44
N THR A 171 -21.60 20.01 6.05
CA THR A 171 -22.22 20.60 4.85
C THR A 171 -21.16 21.10 3.86
N TRP A 172 -21.37 20.81 2.58
CA TRP A 172 -20.65 21.38 1.44
C TRP A 172 -21.64 22.17 0.58
N GLU A 173 -21.50 23.48 0.49
CA GLU A 173 -22.51 24.35 -0.14
C GLU A 173 -22.48 24.33 -1.67
N ASN A 174 -21.30 24.15 -2.28
CA ASN A 174 -21.09 24.31 -3.72
C ASN A 174 -20.39 23.10 -4.36
N VAL A 175 -21.05 21.95 -4.37
CA VAL A 175 -20.53 20.74 -5.02
C VAL A 175 -20.93 20.74 -6.49
N THR A 176 -19.99 21.10 -7.37
CA THR A 176 -20.23 21.27 -8.81
C THR A 176 -19.62 20.17 -9.69
N GLU A 177 -18.81 19.29 -9.12
CA GLU A 177 -18.15 18.20 -9.84
C GLU A 177 -18.40 16.87 -9.14
N PRO A 178 -18.46 15.74 -9.89
CA PRO A 178 -18.60 14.43 -9.30
C PRO A 178 -17.39 14.09 -8.44
N LYS A 179 -17.61 13.80 -7.15
CA LYS A 179 -16.56 13.44 -6.19
C LYS A 179 -17.15 12.64 -5.03
N GLN A 180 -16.27 12.02 -4.25
CA GLN A 180 -16.65 11.46 -2.96
C GLN A 180 -16.40 12.50 -1.86
N LEU A 181 -17.42 12.74 -1.04
CA LEU A 181 -17.30 13.58 0.16
C LEU A 181 -17.19 12.68 1.37
N VAL A 182 -16.34 13.04 2.32
CA VAL A 182 -15.99 12.20 3.47
C VAL A 182 -15.99 13.02 4.75
N ALA A 183 -16.58 12.45 5.80
CA ALA A 183 -16.36 12.88 7.17
C ALA A 183 -16.00 11.66 8.02
N LYS A 184 -14.78 11.62 8.55
CA LYS A 184 -14.32 10.53 9.42
C LYS A 184 -14.61 10.86 10.87
N PHE A 185 -14.76 9.82 11.68
CA PHE A 185 -15.00 9.95 13.11
C PHE A 185 -14.22 8.88 13.87
N MET A 186 -13.79 9.21 15.09
CA MET A 186 -13.46 8.21 16.09
C MET A 186 -13.76 8.74 17.49
N ILE A 187 -14.30 7.88 18.34
CA ILE A 187 -14.38 8.10 19.78
C ILE A 187 -13.98 6.84 20.53
N GLN A 188 -13.51 7.03 21.76
CA GLN A 188 -13.60 6.00 22.80
C GLN A 188 -14.96 6.12 23.48
N ILE A 189 -15.64 4.99 23.68
CA ILE A 189 -16.92 4.94 24.39
C ILE A 189 -16.68 4.55 25.87
N PRO A 190 -16.95 5.45 26.84
CA PRO A 190 -16.96 5.12 28.27
C PRO A 190 -17.74 3.82 28.55
N SER A 191 -17.10 2.86 29.22
CA SER A 191 -17.70 1.54 29.49
C SER A 191 -16.95 0.75 30.55
N VAL A 192 -17.56 -0.32 31.08
CA VAL A 192 -16.92 -1.21 32.07
C VAL A 192 -15.65 -1.88 31.51
N SER A 193 -15.56 -2.07 30.19
CA SER A 193 -14.36 -2.60 29.53
C SER A 193 -13.30 -1.55 29.18
N ASN A 194 -13.49 -0.24 29.36
CA ASN A 194 -12.52 0.81 28.97
C ASN A 194 -12.01 0.78 27.50
N ASP A 195 -12.47 -0.12 26.64
CA ASP A 195 -11.91 -0.42 25.32
C ASP A 195 -13.03 -0.47 24.28
N LYS A 196 -13.43 0.70 23.75
CA LYS A 196 -14.43 0.77 22.67
C LYS A 196 -14.03 1.82 21.64
N PRO A 197 -13.05 1.51 20.78
CA PRO A 197 -12.80 2.33 19.61
C PRO A 197 -14.01 2.18 18.68
N TYR A 198 -14.80 3.25 18.59
CA TYR A 198 -15.88 3.39 17.62
C TYR A 198 -15.43 4.40 16.58
N SER A 199 -15.22 3.93 15.35
CA SER A 199 -14.68 4.75 14.27
C SER A 199 -15.17 4.35 12.91
N GLY A 200 -15.00 5.24 11.96
CA GLY A 200 -15.35 4.98 10.58
C GLY A 200 -15.36 6.26 9.76
N GLY A 201 -15.99 6.18 8.61
CA GLY A 201 -16.28 7.31 7.76
C GLY A 201 -17.74 7.34 7.33
N VAL A 202 -18.26 8.54 7.22
CA VAL A 202 -19.50 8.82 6.51
C VAL A 202 -19.13 9.35 5.12
N TYR A 203 -19.57 8.63 4.09
CA TYR A 203 -19.25 8.88 2.69
C TYR A 203 -20.50 9.32 1.94
N ARG A 204 -20.34 10.23 0.98
CA ARG A 204 -21.33 10.46 -0.09
C ARG A 204 -20.64 10.41 -1.43
N THR A 205 -21.03 9.47 -2.27
CA THR A 205 -20.67 9.50 -3.69
C THR A 205 -21.59 10.49 -4.38
N VAL A 206 -21.05 11.62 -4.84
CA VAL A 206 -21.82 12.67 -5.50
C VAL A 206 -21.69 12.54 -7.01
N SER A 207 -22.81 12.37 -7.70
CA SER A 207 -22.91 12.53 -9.15
C SER A 207 -23.46 13.91 -9.49
N VAL A 208 -22.98 14.54 -10.57
CA VAL A 208 -23.40 15.88 -11.00
C VAL A 208 -23.80 15.85 -12.46
N GLY A 209 -25.04 16.23 -12.76
CA GLY A 209 -25.55 16.25 -14.14
C GLY A 209 -25.54 14.88 -14.82
N GLY A 210 -25.73 13.80 -14.05
CA GLY A 210 -25.70 12.41 -14.55
C GLY A 210 -24.30 11.83 -14.75
N LYS A 211 -23.23 12.58 -14.40
CA LYS A 211 -21.86 12.06 -14.42
C LYS A 211 -21.52 11.52 -13.02
N ALA A 212 -21.20 10.24 -12.94
CA ALA A 212 -20.63 9.64 -11.74
C ALA A 212 -19.15 10.06 -11.60
N PRO A 213 -18.59 10.03 -10.38
CA PRO A 213 -17.13 10.13 -10.20
C PRO A 213 -16.44 9.07 -11.06
N GLN A 214 -15.28 9.40 -11.65
CA GLN A 214 -14.45 8.39 -12.31
C GLN A 214 -13.96 7.42 -11.24
N VAL A 215 -14.64 6.28 -11.11
CA VAL A 215 -14.28 5.23 -10.17
C VAL A 215 -13.04 4.53 -10.71
N TYR A 216 -11.87 4.81 -10.13
CA TYR A 216 -10.80 3.82 -10.17
C TYR A 216 -11.23 2.65 -9.29
N THR A 217 -11.74 1.58 -9.88
CA THR A 217 -11.98 0.34 -9.16
C THR A 217 -10.63 -0.32 -8.87
N LEU A 218 -9.95 0.11 -7.80
CA LEU A 218 -9.16 -0.81 -7.00
C LEU A 218 -10.09 -1.31 -5.90
N GLY A 219 -10.21 -2.63 -5.77
CA GLY A 219 -10.97 -3.24 -4.68
C GLY A 219 -10.57 -2.62 -3.35
N SER A 220 -11.53 -1.92 -2.72
CA SER A 220 -11.50 -1.36 -1.36
C SER A 220 -10.31 -0.45 -1.00
N GLN A 221 -10.65 0.78 -0.61
CA GLN A 221 -9.84 1.89 -0.10
C GLN A 221 -9.38 2.92 -1.16
N VAL A 222 -9.87 4.13 -0.93
CA VAL A 222 -9.67 5.38 -1.67
C VAL A 222 -8.25 5.88 -1.40
N LYS A 223 -7.45 6.00 -2.46
CA LYS A 223 -6.33 6.94 -2.47
C LYS A 223 -6.91 8.32 -2.73
N THR A 224 -6.77 9.23 -1.77
CA THR A 224 -6.70 10.66 -2.10
C THR A 224 -5.25 10.94 -2.45
N ASP A 225 -5.00 11.29 -3.70
CA ASP A 225 -3.76 11.94 -4.10
C ASP A 225 -3.62 13.21 -3.26
N VAL A 226 -2.78 13.14 -2.24
CA VAL A 226 -2.23 14.34 -1.62
C VAL A 226 -1.16 14.80 -2.59
N GLU A 227 -1.51 15.74 -3.45
CA GLU A 227 -0.51 16.60 -4.07
C GLU A 227 0.31 17.22 -2.92
N ASP A 228 1.63 17.04 -2.97
CA ASP A 228 2.60 17.83 -2.25
C ASP A 228 2.29 19.31 -2.49
N VAL A 229 1.55 19.93 -1.58
CA VAL A 229 1.42 21.39 -1.53
C VAL A 229 2.69 21.90 -0.87
N ASP A 230 3.54 22.40 -1.75
CA ASP A 230 4.61 23.36 -1.57
C ASP A 230 4.90 23.81 -0.12
N LYS A 231 6.13 23.53 0.31
CA LYS A 231 6.72 24.03 1.55
C LYS A 231 6.72 25.55 1.54
N THR A 232 5.79 26.17 2.26
CA THR A 232 6.11 27.41 2.95
C THR A 232 6.77 27.02 4.28
N GLU A 233 8.09 27.15 4.33
CA GLU A 233 8.86 27.18 5.57
C GLU A 233 8.34 28.34 6.42
N ASP A 234 7.33 28.08 7.26
CA ASP A 234 7.07 28.92 8.42
C ASP A 234 7.97 28.43 9.55
N GLU A 235 8.73 29.38 10.09
CA GLU A 235 9.76 29.20 11.10
C GLU A 235 9.29 28.32 12.27
N PRO A 236 10.19 27.51 12.88
CA PRO A 236 9.86 26.75 14.07
C PRO A 236 9.38 27.72 15.16
N ALA A 237 8.24 27.41 15.78
CA ALA A 237 7.73 28.10 16.95
C ALA A 237 8.85 28.20 18.00
N THR A 238 9.45 29.38 18.08
CA THR A 238 10.44 29.72 19.09
C THR A 238 9.76 29.66 20.45
N ALA A 239 10.48 29.12 21.44
CA ALA A 239 10.02 29.03 22.83
C ALA A 239 9.42 30.38 23.26
N GLY A 240 8.10 30.40 23.48
CA GLY A 240 7.34 31.61 23.79
C GLY A 240 7.91 32.32 25.00
N THR A 241 8.09 33.63 24.88
CA THR A 241 8.45 34.52 25.98
C THR A 241 7.44 34.34 27.13
N PRO A 242 7.89 34.12 28.39
CA PRO A 242 7.00 33.92 29.53
C PRO A 242 5.97 35.06 29.66
N THR A 243 4.73 34.74 30.07
CA THR A 243 3.74 35.77 30.37
C THR A 243 4.24 36.67 31.50
N ASN A 244 3.97 37.99 31.44
CA ASN A 244 4.28 38.95 32.51
C ASN A 244 3.33 38.78 33.72
N CYS A 245 3.15 37.54 34.19
CA CYS A 245 2.33 37.20 35.33
C CYS A 245 3.08 37.47 36.63
N THR A 246 2.52 38.32 37.50
CA THR A 246 2.98 38.49 38.88
C THR A 246 1.85 38.10 39.80
N ILE A 247 1.98 36.94 40.46
CA ILE A 247 0.97 36.43 41.40
C ILE A 247 0.73 37.45 42.53
N GLY A 248 -0.53 37.72 42.83
CA GLY A 248 -0.97 38.73 43.79
C GLY A 248 -1.18 40.12 43.21
N THR A 249 -0.83 40.38 41.94
CA THR A 249 -1.08 41.67 41.27
C THR A 249 -1.68 41.55 39.88
N SER A 250 -1.28 40.54 39.10
CA SER A 250 -1.80 40.31 37.75
C SER A 250 -3.13 39.59 37.80
N THR A 251 -4.03 39.91 36.85
CA THR A 251 -5.29 39.19 36.67
C THR A 251 -5.09 37.88 35.93
N TYR A 252 -6.08 36.97 35.97
CA TYR A 252 -6.03 35.74 35.17
C TYR A 252 -5.85 36.04 33.68
N ALA A 253 -6.55 37.03 33.13
CA ALA A 253 -6.42 37.45 31.73
C ALA A 253 -5.03 38.01 31.36
N VAL A 254 -4.26 38.49 32.35
CA VAL A 254 -2.85 38.89 32.14
C VAL A 254 -1.92 37.69 32.26
N CYS A 255 -2.21 36.77 33.18
CA CYS A 255 -1.37 35.60 33.43
C CYS A 255 -1.51 34.51 32.37
N ILE A 256 -2.69 34.34 31.78
CA ILE A 256 -3.02 33.30 30.81
C ILE A 256 -3.35 33.97 29.48
N ARG A 257 -2.59 33.61 28.43
CA ARG A 257 -2.65 34.28 27.12
C ARG A 257 -3.98 34.05 26.42
N ASP A 258 -4.47 32.82 26.46
CA ASP A 258 -5.75 32.47 25.86
C ASP A 258 -6.89 32.89 26.78
N HIS A 259 -7.71 33.85 26.33
CA HIS A 259 -8.78 34.42 27.16
C HIS A 259 -9.83 33.38 27.58
N VAL A 260 -10.12 32.39 26.74
CA VAL A 260 -11.08 31.33 27.04
C VAL A 260 -10.50 30.39 28.10
N LEU A 261 -9.20 30.09 28.00
CA LEU A 261 -8.49 29.36 29.05
C LEU A 261 -8.44 30.16 30.36
N ALA A 262 -8.20 31.48 30.29
CA ALA A 262 -8.19 32.35 31.46
C ALA A 262 -9.52 32.31 32.22
N ASP A 263 -10.64 32.39 31.49
CA ASP A 263 -11.99 32.23 32.05
C ASP A 263 -12.18 30.85 32.69
N ALA A 264 -11.74 29.78 32.00
CA ALA A 264 -11.89 28.41 32.48
C ALA A 264 -11.08 28.14 33.77
N VAL A 265 -9.89 28.72 33.89
CA VAL A 265 -9.04 28.60 35.08
C VAL A 265 -9.59 29.45 36.23
N ALA A 266 -9.98 30.70 35.97
CA ALA A 266 -10.57 31.58 36.97
C ALA A 266 -11.85 30.97 37.59
N ALA A 267 -12.67 30.33 36.76
CA ALA A 267 -13.88 29.64 37.19
C ALA A 267 -13.61 28.53 38.23
N GLN A 268 -12.43 27.88 38.20
CA GLN A 268 -12.05 26.88 39.22
C GLN A 268 -11.89 27.49 40.62
N ALA A 269 -11.55 28.78 40.69
CA ALA A 269 -11.51 29.53 41.92
C ALA A 269 -12.85 30.19 42.30
N GLY A 270 -13.89 30.08 41.46
CA GLY A 270 -15.13 30.84 41.60
C GLY A 270 -14.96 32.32 41.25
N LYS A 271 -14.01 32.64 40.37
CA LYS A 271 -13.60 33.99 39.97
C LYS A 271 -13.84 34.22 38.47
N SER A 272 -13.73 35.47 38.05
CA SER A 272 -13.71 35.93 36.65
C SER A 272 -12.27 36.12 36.17
N SER A 273 -12.03 36.08 34.86
CA SER A 273 -10.68 36.32 34.29
C SER A 273 -10.12 37.72 34.58
N SER A 274 -10.99 38.67 34.95
CA SER A 274 -10.62 40.01 35.40
C SER A 274 -10.12 40.09 36.84
N ASP A 275 -10.30 39.03 37.64
CA ASP A 275 -9.86 39.02 39.04
C ASP A 275 -8.36 38.74 39.15
N ILE A 276 -7.76 39.19 40.25
CA ILE A 276 -6.32 38.97 40.54
C ILE A 276 -6.09 37.50 40.86
N VAL A 277 -5.01 36.93 40.29
CA VAL A 277 -4.54 35.58 40.64
C VAL A 277 -3.88 35.66 42.02
N GLU A 278 -4.53 35.08 43.03
CA GLU A 278 -4.00 35.03 44.39
C GLU A 278 -3.11 33.80 44.59
N LYS A 279 -2.22 33.84 45.59
CA LYS A 279 -1.39 32.67 45.92
C LYS A 279 -2.24 31.45 46.31
N SER A 280 -3.36 31.69 46.99
CA SER A 280 -4.38 30.67 47.30
C SER A 280 -4.96 30.00 46.05
N ASP A 281 -5.07 30.73 44.93
CA ASP A 281 -5.58 30.16 43.68
C ASP A 281 -4.57 29.18 43.08
N VAL A 282 -3.30 29.61 42.99
CA VAL A 282 -2.18 28.78 42.50
C VAL A 282 -2.04 27.48 43.32
N ASP A 283 -2.28 27.55 44.63
CA ASP A 283 -2.11 26.41 45.53
C ASP A 283 -3.36 25.49 45.58
N ARG A 284 -4.56 25.99 45.25
CA ARG A 284 -5.83 25.25 45.35
C ARG A 284 -6.36 24.72 44.01
N ILE A 285 -6.04 25.36 42.89
CA ILE A 285 -6.50 24.90 41.57
C ILE A 285 -5.71 23.64 41.18
N THR A 286 -6.34 22.48 41.34
CA THR A 286 -5.76 21.17 41.03
C THR A 286 -6.31 20.54 39.75
N LYS A 287 -7.41 21.07 39.20
CA LYS A 287 -8.03 20.56 37.98
C LYS A 287 -8.46 21.69 37.08
N VAL A 288 -8.21 21.56 35.78
CA VAL A 288 -8.77 22.44 34.74
C VAL A 288 -9.34 21.55 33.64
N ALA A 289 -10.60 21.79 33.28
CA ALA A 289 -11.30 21.09 32.21
C ALA A 289 -12.00 22.10 31.29
N ALA A 290 -11.64 22.13 30.01
CA ALA A 290 -12.15 23.08 29.03
C ALA A 290 -12.14 22.53 27.59
N SER A 291 -12.64 21.31 27.39
CA SER A 291 -12.71 20.68 26.06
C SER A 291 -13.65 21.43 25.10
N TYR A 292 -13.30 21.46 23.81
CA TYR A 292 -14.09 22.02 22.71
C TYR A 292 -14.45 23.50 22.89
N LYS A 293 -13.48 24.30 23.35
CA LYS A 293 -13.66 25.74 23.62
C LYS A 293 -12.91 26.65 22.66
N GLY A 294 -12.18 26.07 21.70
CA GLY A 294 -11.37 26.83 20.75
C GLY A 294 -10.07 27.37 21.35
N ILE A 295 -9.59 26.76 22.45
CA ILE A 295 -8.35 27.16 23.12
C ILE A 295 -7.16 26.84 22.22
N THR A 296 -6.27 27.80 22.03
CA THR A 296 -5.12 27.68 21.11
C THR A 296 -3.78 27.55 21.84
N SER A 297 -3.70 28.07 23.07
CA SER A 297 -2.46 28.12 23.83
C SER A 297 -2.68 27.77 25.30
N LEU A 298 -1.71 27.05 25.88
CA LEU A 298 -1.65 26.71 27.30
C LEU A 298 -0.81 27.69 28.13
N GLU A 299 -0.26 28.74 27.50
CA GLU A 299 0.60 29.70 28.18
C GLU A 299 -0.11 30.40 29.34
N GLY A 300 0.56 30.42 30.48
CA GLY A 300 0.05 30.84 31.77
C GLY A 300 -0.30 29.68 32.70
N LEU A 301 -0.51 28.47 32.18
CA LEU A 301 -0.75 27.30 33.04
C LEU A 301 0.48 26.89 33.86
N GLU A 302 1.70 27.25 33.42
CA GLU A 302 2.95 27.01 34.14
C GLU A 302 2.94 27.60 35.57
N HIS A 303 2.12 28.63 35.82
CA HIS A 303 2.01 29.28 37.14
C HIS A 303 1.20 28.44 38.14
N PHE A 304 0.31 27.55 37.67
CA PHE A 304 -0.60 26.77 38.51
C PHE A 304 0.02 25.43 38.90
N THR A 305 1.10 25.49 39.67
CA THR A 305 1.95 24.33 40.04
C THR A 305 1.24 23.24 40.87
N ALA A 306 0.04 23.51 41.39
CA ALA A 306 -0.78 22.52 42.09
C ALA A 306 -1.61 21.63 41.16
N LEU A 307 -1.59 21.87 39.85
CA LEU A 307 -2.37 21.10 38.87
C LEU A 307 -2.04 19.60 38.90
N GLU A 308 -3.09 18.81 39.09
CA GLU A 308 -3.10 17.35 39.06
C GLU A 308 -3.84 16.80 37.84
N SER A 309 -4.80 17.53 37.27
CA SER A 309 -5.61 17.07 36.14
C SER A 309 -5.86 18.18 35.12
N ILE A 310 -5.57 17.88 33.84
CA ILE A 310 -5.82 18.78 32.71
C ILE A 310 -6.64 18.03 31.66
N VAL A 311 -7.78 18.59 31.25
CA VAL A 311 -8.66 18.03 30.23
C VAL A 311 -9.02 19.11 29.20
N MET A 312 -8.47 18.99 27.99
CA MET A 312 -8.48 20.04 26.96
C MET A 312 -8.82 19.49 25.56
N ASP A 313 -9.59 18.41 25.49
CA ASP A 313 -9.87 17.71 24.24
C ASP A 313 -10.54 18.61 23.19
N GLY A 314 -10.30 18.35 21.90
CA GLY A 314 -10.95 19.04 20.80
C GLY A 314 -10.63 20.53 20.68
N ASN A 315 -9.53 20.98 21.27
CA ASN A 315 -9.03 22.35 21.15
C ASN A 315 -7.83 22.41 20.19
N PRO A 316 -7.66 23.46 19.37
CA PRO A 316 -6.56 23.61 18.41
C PRO A 316 -5.21 23.95 19.07
N ILE A 317 -4.82 23.19 20.10
CA ILE A 317 -3.57 23.35 20.84
C ILE A 317 -2.42 22.73 20.02
N GLU A 318 -1.33 23.48 19.86
CA GLU A 318 -0.16 23.03 19.10
C GLU A 318 0.98 22.56 20.01
N SER A 319 1.12 23.17 21.19
CA SER A 319 2.26 22.94 22.08
C SER A 319 1.85 22.64 23.52
N LEU A 320 2.50 21.62 24.09
CA LEU A 320 2.39 21.24 25.50
C LEU A 320 3.51 21.85 26.37
N GLU A 321 4.40 22.67 25.80
CA GLU A 321 5.52 23.27 26.53
C GLU A 321 5.14 23.97 27.85
N PRO A 322 4.06 24.77 27.92
CA PRO A 322 3.68 25.45 29.15
C PRO A 322 3.44 24.51 30.34
N ILE A 323 3.10 23.25 30.09
CA ILE A 323 2.84 22.27 31.16
C ILE A 323 4.06 21.42 31.51
N ARG A 324 5.23 21.65 30.90
CA ARG A 324 6.45 20.85 31.13
C ARG A 324 6.84 20.78 32.60
N GLY A 325 6.86 21.93 33.29
CA GLY A 325 7.26 22.04 34.70
C GLY A 325 6.20 21.60 35.73
N LEU A 326 4.99 21.24 35.29
CA LEU A 326 3.90 20.86 36.19
C LEU A 326 4.03 19.39 36.61
N ASN A 327 4.79 19.15 37.69
CA ASN A 327 5.20 17.80 38.12
C ASN A 327 4.15 17.04 38.94
N LYS A 328 3.06 17.69 39.34
CA LYS A 328 1.96 17.09 40.11
C LYS A 328 0.85 16.50 39.24
N ILE A 329 0.95 16.64 37.91
CA ILE A 329 -0.05 16.12 36.98
C ILE A 329 -0.11 14.59 37.13
N LYS A 330 -1.32 14.11 37.41
CA LYS A 330 -1.74 12.71 37.46
C LYS A 330 -2.47 12.30 36.20
N TYR A 331 -3.20 13.23 35.58
CA TYR A 331 -3.99 12.96 34.38
C TYR A 331 -3.91 14.12 33.38
N ALA A 332 -3.57 13.81 32.12
CA ALA A 332 -3.50 14.78 31.03
C ALA A 332 -4.27 14.28 29.80
N SER A 333 -5.26 15.04 29.35
CA SER A 333 -6.09 14.75 28.18
C SER A 333 -6.06 15.91 27.20
N PHE A 334 -5.57 15.62 26.00
CA PHE A 334 -5.49 16.52 24.84
C PHE A 334 -5.91 15.76 23.58
N TYR A 335 -7.04 15.05 23.69
CA TYR A 335 -7.55 14.20 22.62
C TYR A 335 -8.11 15.06 21.47
N GLU A 336 -7.88 14.69 20.21
CA GLU A 336 -8.40 15.39 19.02
C GLU A 336 -8.03 16.89 18.94
N CYS A 337 -6.85 17.26 19.45
CA CYS A 337 -6.29 18.61 19.27
C CYS A 337 -5.73 18.82 17.84
N LYS A 338 -5.52 17.72 17.10
CA LYS A 338 -5.09 17.63 15.70
C LYS A 338 -3.65 18.09 15.40
N LYS A 339 -3.15 19.08 16.13
CA LYS A 339 -1.87 19.76 15.83
C LYS A 339 -0.72 19.44 16.77
N ILE A 340 -0.94 18.69 17.85
CA ILE A 340 0.14 18.33 18.77
C ILE A 340 1.09 17.36 18.08
N THR A 341 2.37 17.70 18.05
CA THR A 341 3.44 16.88 17.43
C THR A 341 4.47 16.38 18.44
N ASP A 342 4.61 17.05 19.59
CA ASP A 342 5.58 16.74 20.63
C ASP A 342 4.89 16.43 21.98
N ALA A 343 5.08 15.19 22.46
CA ALA A 343 4.61 14.73 23.76
C ALA A 343 5.66 14.87 24.87
N SER A 344 6.89 15.26 24.56
CA SER A 344 8.00 15.37 25.51
C SER A 344 7.73 16.25 26.75
N PRO A 345 6.88 17.29 26.71
CA PRO A 345 6.51 18.04 27.92
C PRO A 345 5.76 17.21 28.97
N LEU A 346 5.20 16.05 28.60
CA LEU A 346 4.59 15.10 29.53
C LEU A 346 5.61 14.18 30.22
N GLY A 347 6.88 14.18 29.79
CA GLY A 347 7.97 13.45 30.44
C GLY A 347 8.34 14.00 31.82
N ASN A 348 9.05 13.18 32.61
CA ASN A 348 9.51 13.51 33.96
C ASN A 348 8.39 13.88 34.95
N LYS A 349 7.20 13.28 34.79
CA LYS A 349 6.05 13.49 35.68
C LYS A 349 5.85 12.27 36.60
N PRO A 350 6.37 12.31 37.84
CA PRO A 350 6.40 11.14 38.73
C PRO A 350 5.02 10.70 39.22
N GLU A 351 4.03 11.57 39.13
CA GLU A 351 2.65 11.33 39.57
C GLU A 351 1.70 10.93 38.42
N LEU A 352 2.17 10.99 37.16
CA LEU A 352 1.34 10.79 35.98
C LEU A 352 0.90 9.32 35.86
N ASP A 353 -0.41 9.10 35.85
CA ASP A 353 -1.06 7.79 35.80
C ASP A 353 -1.71 7.52 34.43
N GLY A 354 -2.25 8.56 33.81
CA GLY A 354 -2.94 8.45 32.52
C GLY A 354 -2.64 9.60 31.55
N ILE A 355 -2.46 9.26 30.28
CA ILE A 355 -2.29 10.19 29.16
C ILE A 355 -3.28 9.85 28.06
N ALA A 356 -4.06 10.84 27.62
CA ALA A 356 -4.89 10.76 26.41
C ALA A 356 -4.41 11.78 25.37
N LEU A 357 -3.78 11.29 24.30
CA LEU A 357 -3.21 12.06 23.19
C LEU A 357 -3.67 11.54 21.82
N GLY A 358 -4.76 10.75 21.78
CA GLY A 358 -5.31 10.26 20.52
C GLY A 358 -5.79 11.38 19.60
N GLY A 359 -5.76 11.18 18.28
CA GLY A 359 -6.23 12.15 17.29
C GLY A 359 -5.33 13.39 17.13
N ASN A 360 -4.01 13.18 17.12
CA ASN A 360 -3.01 14.25 16.99
C ASN A 360 -2.01 13.94 15.85
N SER A 361 -0.91 14.70 15.78
CA SER A 361 0.11 14.57 14.74
C SER A 361 1.47 14.13 15.31
N ILE A 362 1.46 13.38 16.41
CA ILE A 362 2.68 12.92 17.10
C ILE A 362 3.41 11.91 16.22
N GLN A 363 4.70 12.14 15.96
CA GLN A 363 5.55 11.25 15.15
C GLN A 363 6.54 10.45 15.99
N THR A 364 7.02 11.05 17.09
CA THR A 364 7.98 10.43 18.01
C THR A 364 7.47 10.51 19.45
N LEU A 365 7.84 9.51 20.24
CA LEU A 365 7.59 9.44 21.68
C LEU A 365 8.85 9.79 22.50
N ASP A 366 9.86 10.36 21.84
CA ASP A 366 11.06 10.85 22.49
C ASP A 366 10.73 11.82 23.62
N GLY A 367 11.41 11.65 24.76
CA GLY A 367 11.17 12.47 25.95
C GLY A 367 10.02 12.01 26.85
N LEU A 368 9.20 11.02 26.47
CA LEU A 368 8.30 10.31 27.40
C LEU A 368 9.10 9.36 28.32
N VAL A 369 9.90 9.94 29.20
CA VAL A 369 10.79 9.26 30.13
C VAL A 369 10.40 9.53 31.58
N ASN A 370 10.83 8.67 32.50
CA ASN A 370 10.65 8.85 33.94
C ASN A 370 9.17 8.99 34.37
N LEU A 371 8.32 8.04 33.91
CA LEU A 371 6.88 7.97 34.21
C LEU A 371 6.55 6.71 35.04
N PRO A 372 7.04 6.60 36.29
CA PRO A 372 6.99 5.35 37.07
C PRO A 372 5.58 4.91 37.48
N LYS A 373 4.58 5.79 37.38
CA LYS A 373 3.19 5.51 37.74
C LYS A 373 2.26 5.42 36.53
N LEU A 374 2.75 5.59 35.30
CA LEU A 374 1.88 5.62 34.13
C LEU A 374 1.31 4.22 33.89
N THR A 375 0.01 4.04 34.10
CA THR A 375 -0.68 2.77 33.92
C THR A 375 -1.40 2.67 32.58
N TRP A 376 -1.74 3.79 31.95
CA TRP A 376 -2.38 3.76 30.64
C TRP A 376 -1.98 4.93 29.76
N ILE A 377 -1.96 4.67 28.45
CA ILE A 377 -1.67 5.68 27.44
C ILE A 377 -2.51 5.45 26.18
N ASP A 378 -3.17 6.50 25.73
CA ASP A 378 -3.89 6.55 24.47
C ASP A 378 -3.14 7.46 23.47
N LEU A 379 -2.63 6.84 22.41
CA LEU A 379 -1.92 7.47 21.29
C LEU A 379 -2.58 7.11 19.95
N TYR A 380 -3.86 6.77 19.96
CA TYR A 380 -4.62 6.47 18.76
C TYR A 380 -4.47 7.57 17.69
N GLY A 381 -4.48 7.23 16.40
CA GLY A 381 -4.68 8.21 15.33
C GLY A 381 -3.59 9.28 15.31
N ASN A 382 -2.33 8.84 15.34
CA ASN A 382 -1.15 9.67 15.28
C ASN A 382 -0.27 9.22 14.09
N GLN A 383 1.00 9.62 14.06
CA GLN A 383 1.94 9.29 13.00
C GLN A 383 3.15 8.52 13.53
N ILE A 384 2.99 7.79 14.62
CA ILE A 384 4.07 7.12 15.35
C ILE A 384 4.60 5.95 14.54
N VAL A 385 5.93 5.86 14.43
CA VAL A 385 6.64 4.74 13.78
C VAL A 385 7.36 3.88 14.82
N ASP A 386 7.98 4.53 15.82
CA ASP A 386 8.79 3.87 16.85
C ASP A 386 8.12 3.92 18.22
N VAL A 387 7.90 2.74 18.81
CA VAL A 387 7.32 2.55 20.15
C VAL A 387 8.35 2.11 21.19
N ALA A 388 9.66 2.19 20.88
CA ALA A 388 10.73 1.88 21.81
C ALA A 388 10.63 2.62 23.17
N PRO A 389 10.24 3.91 23.23
CA PRO A 389 10.06 4.60 24.52
C PRO A 389 9.02 3.94 25.42
N LEU A 390 7.92 3.42 24.88
CA LEU A 390 6.87 2.76 25.66
C LEU A 390 7.38 1.48 26.33
N GLY A 391 8.25 0.72 25.63
CA GLY A 391 8.88 -0.48 26.18
C GLY A 391 9.76 -0.23 27.41
N ASN A 392 10.07 1.03 27.74
CA ASN A 392 10.83 1.43 28.93
C ASN A 392 9.93 1.88 30.11
N ILE A 393 8.60 1.75 29.98
CA ILE A 393 7.62 2.13 31.02
C ILE A 393 6.91 0.86 31.53
N PRO A 394 7.53 0.09 32.43
CA PRO A 394 7.02 -1.23 32.87
C PRO A 394 5.72 -1.16 33.69
N SER A 395 5.29 0.03 34.08
CA SER A 395 4.02 0.27 34.77
C SER A 395 2.80 0.22 33.85
N LEU A 396 2.99 0.28 32.52
CA LEU A 396 1.89 0.28 31.56
C LEU A 396 1.07 -1.01 31.64
N VAL A 397 -0.24 -0.83 31.69
CA VAL A 397 -1.28 -1.86 31.75
C VAL A 397 -2.17 -1.79 30.51
N ASN A 398 -2.54 -0.59 30.07
CA ASN A 398 -3.40 -0.39 28.89
C ASN A 398 -2.70 0.52 27.87
N VAL A 399 -2.59 0.07 26.62
CA VAL A 399 -1.90 0.79 25.55
C VAL A 399 -2.75 0.79 24.28
N TRP A 400 -3.14 1.98 23.84
CA TRP A 400 -3.92 2.19 22.62
C TRP A 400 -3.06 2.90 21.56
N LEU A 401 -2.72 2.18 20.48
CA LEU A 401 -1.77 2.61 19.45
C LEU A 401 -2.32 2.50 18.02
N SER A 402 -3.62 2.28 17.89
CA SER A 402 -4.25 2.07 16.60
C SER A 402 -4.18 3.31 15.71
N GLY A 403 -4.18 3.15 14.39
CA GLY A 403 -4.12 4.29 13.46
C GLY A 403 -2.76 5.03 13.50
N ASN A 404 -1.66 4.27 13.49
CA ASN A 404 -0.29 4.78 13.46
C ASN A 404 0.48 4.16 12.28
N LYS A 405 1.81 4.30 12.26
CA LYS A 405 2.70 3.78 11.22
C LYS A 405 3.67 2.72 11.79
N ILE A 406 3.26 2.02 12.85
CA ILE A 406 4.10 1.07 13.60
C ILE A 406 4.28 -0.21 12.80
N SER A 407 5.51 -0.70 12.72
CA SER A 407 5.84 -1.99 12.08
C SER A 407 6.56 -2.95 13.01
N ASP A 408 7.38 -2.43 13.93
CA ASP A 408 8.04 -3.21 14.98
C ASP A 408 7.35 -3.04 16.33
N ILE A 409 6.80 -4.12 16.85
CA ILE A 409 6.12 -4.20 18.15
C ILE A 409 6.97 -4.89 19.22
N SER A 410 8.22 -5.24 18.92
CA SER A 410 9.15 -5.88 19.86
C SER A 410 9.35 -5.11 21.16
N PRO A 411 9.35 -3.75 21.20
CA PRO A 411 9.42 -3.03 22.45
C PRO A 411 8.25 -3.31 23.40
N LEU A 412 7.04 -3.53 22.87
CA LEU A 412 5.83 -3.77 23.66
C LEU A 412 5.86 -5.13 24.37
N ALA A 413 6.62 -6.09 23.82
CA ALA A 413 6.82 -7.41 24.44
C ALA A 413 7.53 -7.34 25.81
N ARG A 414 8.17 -6.21 26.14
CA ARG A 414 8.82 -5.97 27.44
C ARG A 414 7.82 -5.61 28.55
N LEU A 415 6.58 -5.26 28.20
CA LEU A 415 5.55 -4.81 29.13
C LEU A 415 4.86 -6.01 29.80
N SER A 416 5.46 -6.55 30.86
CA SER A 416 4.95 -7.75 31.55
C SER A 416 3.60 -7.56 32.26
N ASN A 417 3.18 -6.31 32.50
CA ASN A 417 1.91 -5.98 33.15
C ASN A 417 0.80 -5.62 32.14
N LEU A 418 1.09 -5.71 30.84
CA LEU A 418 0.16 -5.32 29.78
C LEU A 418 -1.07 -6.22 29.80
N LYS A 419 -2.23 -5.62 30.02
CA LYS A 419 -3.53 -6.29 30.01
C LYS A 419 -4.37 -5.90 28.81
N LYS A 420 -4.20 -4.68 28.29
CA LYS A 420 -4.96 -4.18 27.15
C LYS A 420 -4.05 -3.60 26.09
N LEU A 421 -4.24 -4.03 24.85
CA LEU A 421 -3.43 -3.59 23.72
C LEU A 421 -4.29 -3.45 22.45
N GLN A 422 -4.26 -2.28 21.83
CA GLN A 422 -4.89 -2.04 20.53
C GLN A 422 -3.84 -1.58 19.51
N LEU A 423 -3.80 -2.26 18.36
CA LEU A 423 -2.80 -2.06 17.29
C LEU A 423 -3.42 -2.05 15.89
N GLU A 424 -4.74 -1.87 15.75
CA GLU A 424 -5.40 -1.78 14.44
C GLU A 424 -4.80 -0.66 13.58
N TRP A 425 -4.94 -0.72 12.25
CA TRP A 425 -4.48 0.36 11.35
C TRP A 425 -3.01 0.75 11.54
N ASN A 426 -2.14 -0.25 11.56
CA ASN A 426 -0.68 -0.08 11.58
C ASN A 426 -0.05 -0.81 10.37
N ARG A 427 1.27 -1.03 10.41
CA ARG A 427 2.06 -1.67 9.34
C ARG A 427 2.74 -2.94 9.81
N ILE A 428 2.10 -3.70 10.69
CA ILE A 428 2.71 -4.84 11.38
C ILE A 428 2.66 -6.07 10.46
N MET A 429 3.83 -6.62 10.16
CA MET A 429 3.98 -7.86 9.37
C MET A 429 4.49 -9.05 10.20
N ASP A 430 4.92 -8.83 11.44
CA ASP A 430 5.50 -9.90 12.27
C ASP A 430 4.93 -9.85 13.70
N MET A 431 4.14 -10.87 14.02
CA MET A 431 3.51 -11.01 15.34
C MET A 431 4.32 -11.80 16.35
N THR A 432 5.48 -12.35 15.96
CA THR A 432 6.33 -13.15 16.85
C THR A 432 6.71 -12.46 18.16
N PRO A 433 6.90 -11.13 18.24
CA PRO A 433 7.26 -10.54 19.53
C PRO A 433 6.17 -10.68 20.59
N MET A 434 4.91 -10.86 20.16
CA MET A 434 3.79 -11.05 21.09
C MET A 434 3.69 -12.49 21.58
N GLN A 435 4.54 -13.43 21.15
CA GLN A 435 4.45 -14.85 21.51
C GLN A 435 4.33 -15.08 23.02
N HIS A 436 5.05 -14.31 23.84
CA HIS A 436 5.12 -14.51 25.28
C HIS A 436 4.28 -13.54 26.11
N ILE A 437 3.55 -12.61 25.48
CA ILE A 437 2.62 -11.72 26.17
C ILE A 437 1.19 -12.00 25.74
N SER A 438 0.31 -12.18 26.72
CA SER A 438 -1.12 -12.43 26.48
C SER A 438 -1.93 -11.37 27.22
N PRO A 439 -2.08 -10.15 26.66
CA PRO A 439 -3.03 -9.18 27.19
C PRO A 439 -4.41 -9.84 27.33
N ASP A 440 -5.12 -9.52 28.42
CA ASP A 440 -6.49 -9.98 28.68
C ASP A 440 -7.45 -9.55 27.56
N GLU A 441 -7.19 -8.36 26.99
CA GLU A 441 -7.95 -7.76 25.89
C GLU A 441 -6.96 -7.29 24.83
N TYR A 442 -7.11 -7.78 23.61
CA TYR A 442 -6.15 -7.55 22.55
C TYR A 442 -6.82 -7.46 21.19
N SER A 443 -6.63 -6.35 20.49
CA SER A 443 -7.24 -6.09 19.18
C SER A 443 -6.20 -5.73 18.12
N MET A 444 -6.15 -6.51 17.04
CA MET A 444 -5.52 -6.13 15.76
C MET A 444 -6.33 -6.61 14.55
N ASN A 445 -7.62 -6.81 14.76
CA ASN A 445 -8.57 -7.34 13.80
C ASN A 445 -8.82 -6.39 12.61
N ALA A 446 -8.73 -5.07 12.81
CA ALA A 446 -8.98 -4.09 11.76
C ALA A 446 -7.68 -3.66 11.03
N LEU A 447 -7.50 -4.25 9.85
CA LEU A 447 -6.68 -3.81 8.71
C LEU A 447 -5.29 -3.23 9.04
N GLN A 448 -4.30 -4.10 9.28
CA GLN A 448 -2.92 -3.69 9.01
C GLN A 448 -2.81 -3.27 7.54
N GLN A 449 -2.38 -2.04 7.28
CA GLN A 449 -2.33 -1.48 5.93
C GLN A 449 -0.88 -1.19 5.55
N ILE A 450 -0.31 -2.08 4.75
CA ILE A 450 1.05 -1.96 4.24
C ILE A 450 0.96 -1.53 2.78
N GLU A 451 1.21 -0.25 2.51
CA GLU A 451 1.40 0.27 1.17
C GLU A 451 2.86 0.68 0.99
N GLU A 452 3.56 -0.07 0.14
CA GLU A 452 4.96 0.18 -0.20
C GLU A 452 5.09 1.10 -1.41
N ASN A 453 6.23 1.77 -1.49
CA ASN A 453 6.59 2.62 -2.63
C ASN A 453 6.60 1.83 -3.94
N THR A 454 6.27 2.54 -5.02
CA THR A 454 6.34 2.01 -6.39
C THR A 454 7.74 1.51 -6.70
N ILE A 455 7.83 0.39 -7.41
CA ILE A 455 9.08 -0.09 -7.99
C ILE A 455 8.95 -0.26 -9.49
N SER A 456 10.09 -0.13 -10.17
CA SER A 456 10.22 -0.48 -11.57
C SER A 456 10.97 -1.81 -11.70
N ILE A 457 10.46 -2.74 -12.51
CA ILE A 457 11.13 -4.01 -12.83
C ILE A 457 11.11 -4.20 -14.35
N ALA A 458 12.08 -4.92 -14.90
CA ALA A 458 12.06 -5.22 -16.33
C ALA A 458 10.97 -6.24 -16.66
N GLU A 459 10.41 -6.17 -17.88
CA GLU A 459 9.48 -7.18 -18.35
C GLU A 459 10.08 -8.59 -18.25
N GLY A 460 9.31 -9.51 -17.68
CA GLY A 460 9.73 -10.89 -17.47
C GLY A 460 10.49 -11.15 -16.16
N GLU A 461 10.79 -10.13 -15.36
CA GLU A 461 11.42 -10.32 -14.05
C GLU A 461 10.49 -10.98 -13.02
N THR A 462 11.08 -11.45 -11.92
CA THR A 462 10.35 -12.04 -10.80
C THR A 462 10.10 -10.98 -9.73
N LEU A 463 8.85 -10.81 -9.33
CA LEU A 463 8.46 -9.99 -8.18
C LEU A 463 8.31 -10.86 -6.94
N GLU A 464 8.97 -10.50 -5.85
CA GLU A 464 8.79 -11.12 -4.55
C GLU A 464 8.33 -10.08 -3.53
N LEU A 465 7.22 -10.36 -2.84
CA LEU A 465 6.70 -9.54 -1.75
C LEU A 465 6.74 -10.35 -0.44
N PRO A 466 7.05 -9.72 0.71
CA PRO A 466 7.05 -10.41 2.00
C PRO A 466 5.65 -10.92 2.32
N LEU A 467 5.57 -11.97 3.13
CA LEU A 467 4.33 -12.46 3.74
C LEU A 467 4.37 -12.28 5.26
N PRO A 468 3.22 -12.00 5.88
CA PRO A 468 3.14 -11.78 7.31
C PRO A 468 3.29 -13.07 8.10
N LYS A 469 3.75 -12.94 9.35
CA LYS A 469 3.88 -14.05 10.30
C LYS A 469 2.92 -13.91 11.46
N ASP A 470 2.34 -15.03 11.88
CA ASP A 470 1.55 -15.07 13.10
C ASP A 470 2.43 -15.05 14.37
N ARG A 471 1.74 -15.10 15.52
CA ARG A 471 2.34 -15.08 16.85
C ARG A 471 3.31 -16.25 17.12
N ASN A 472 3.17 -17.35 16.39
CA ASN A 472 4.04 -18.53 16.47
C ASN A 472 5.17 -18.48 15.44
N GLY A 473 5.25 -17.43 14.62
CA GLY A 473 6.22 -17.28 13.54
C GLY A 473 5.86 -18.04 12.28
N GLN A 474 4.63 -18.57 12.18
CA GLN A 474 4.16 -19.23 10.98
C GLN A 474 3.82 -18.20 9.90
N VAL A 475 4.37 -18.40 8.70
CA VAL A 475 4.06 -17.58 7.52
C VAL A 475 2.61 -17.80 7.11
N LEU A 476 1.85 -16.70 7.04
CA LEU A 476 0.44 -16.71 6.66
C LEU A 476 0.26 -16.95 5.17
N THR A 477 -0.83 -17.65 4.84
CA THR A 477 -1.23 -17.84 3.45
C THR A 477 -2.13 -16.67 3.04
N PRO A 478 -1.76 -15.91 1.99
CA PRO A 478 -2.55 -14.78 1.54
C PRO A 478 -3.82 -15.25 0.83
N TYR A 479 -4.83 -14.39 0.81
CA TYR A 479 -6.06 -14.51 0.02
C TYR A 479 -6.34 -13.19 -0.70
N ASP A 480 -7.32 -13.17 -1.61
CA ASP A 480 -7.65 -11.98 -2.43
C ASP A 480 -6.39 -11.36 -3.09
N VAL A 481 -5.59 -12.24 -3.70
CA VAL A 481 -4.32 -11.86 -4.33
C VAL A 481 -4.59 -11.27 -5.71
N SER A 482 -4.14 -10.05 -5.96
CA SER A 482 -4.21 -9.44 -7.28
C SER A 482 -3.20 -10.05 -8.24
N GLN A 483 -3.52 -9.98 -9.53
CA GLN A 483 -2.75 -10.59 -10.62
C GLN A 483 -2.63 -12.12 -10.51
N GLY A 484 -2.95 -12.85 -11.58
CA GLY A 484 -2.81 -14.31 -11.59
C GLY A 484 -1.35 -14.79 -11.62
N GLY A 485 -1.14 -16.09 -11.37
CA GLY A 485 0.18 -16.74 -11.58
C GLY A 485 1.17 -16.65 -10.42
N TRP A 486 0.72 -16.29 -9.22
CA TRP A 486 1.55 -16.25 -8.03
C TRP A 486 1.81 -17.63 -7.41
N THR A 487 2.89 -17.74 -6.67
CA THR A 487 3.27 -18.90 -5.83
C THR A 487 3.77 -18.42 -4.47
N ILE A 488 3.86 -19.32 -3.48
CA ILE A 488 4.38 -18.99 -2.14
C ILE A 488 5.69 -19.71 -1.90
N ASP A 489 6.73 -18.96 -1.53
CA ASP A 489 7.94 -19.48 -0.91
C ASP A 489 7.82 -19.35 0.61
N ARG A 490 7.43 -20.44 1.28
CA ARG A 490 7.25 -20.46 2.73
C ARG A 490 8.56 -20.38 3.50
N ALA A 491 9.66 -20.84 2.91
CA ALA A 491 10.97 -20.83 3.57
C ALA A 491 11.53 -19.39 3.60
N ALA A 492 11.35 -18.66 2.50
CA ALA A 492 11.69 -17.23 2.43
C ALA A 492 10.64 -16.32 3.07
N GLY A 493 9.42 -16.81 3.29
CA GLY A 493 8.29 -16.02 3.77
C GLY A 493 7.83 -15.00 2.74
N LYS A 494 7.70 -15.41 1.48
CA LYS A 494 7.37 -14.52 0.35
C LYS A 494 6.29 -15.08 -0.55
N ILE A 495 5.54 -14.18 -1.17
CA ILE A 495 4.71 -14.45 -2.34
C ILE A 495 5.45 -14.00 -3.60
N VAL A 496 5.40 -14.81 -4.65
CA VAL A 496 6.25 -14.71 -5.83
C VAL A 496 5.42 -14.71 -7.11
N TRP A 497 5.55 -13.67 -7.93
CA TRP A 497 5.08 -13.64 -9.32
C TRP A 497 6.28 -13.77 -10.24
N LYS A 498 6.30 -14.80 -11.09
CA LYS A 498 7.35 -14.98 -12.10
C LYS A 498 6.90 -14.40 -13.43
N ASN A 499 7.85 -13.94 -14.24
CA ASN A 499 7.60 -13.44 -15.58
C ASN A 499 6.58 -12.29 -15.61
N VAL A 500 6.82 -11.27 -14.77
CA VAL A 500 5.91 -10.13 -14.63
C VAL A 500 5.97 -9.23 -15.86
N SER A 501 4.83 -9.03 -16.51
CA SER A 501 4.70 -8.17 -17.70
C SER A 501 3.64 -7.08 -17.58
N LYS A 502 2.93 -7.01 -16.44
CA LYS A 502 1.85 -6.05 -16.23
C LYS A 502 2.22 -5.00 -15.19
N THR A 503 2.24 -3.74 -15.63
CA THR A 503 2.20 -2.58 -14.74
C THR A 503 0.88 -2.56 -13.96
N GLY A 504 0.94 -2.32 -12.65
CA GLY A 504 -0.26 -2.23 -11.82
C GLY A 504 0.00 -2.50 -10.34
N ALA A 505 -1.10 -2.64 -9.59
CA ALA A 505 -1.04 -2.96 -8.17
C ALA A 505 -0.93 -4.49 -7.96
N TYR A 506 0.09 -4.89 -7.20
CA TYR A 506 0.30 -6.24 -6.68
C TYR A 506 -0.04 -6.21 -5.20
N THR A 507 -1.17 -6.82 -4.86
CA THR A 507 -1.80 -6.71 -3.55
C THR A 507 -2.27 -8.06 -3.07
N TYR A 508 -2.35 -8.25 -1.77
CA TYR A 508 -2.99 -9.42 -1.18
C TYR A 508 -3.55 -9.08 0.20
N ARG A 509 -4.51 -9.87 0.66
CA ARG A 509 -5.03 -9.84 2.03
C ARG A 509 -4.47 -11.00 2.83
N PHE A 510 -4.42 -10.83 4.15
CA PHE A 510 -3.99 -11.86 5.09
C PHE A 510 -4.80 -11.79 6.36
N SER A 511 -4.97 -12.94 7.00
CA SER A 511 -5.60 -13.06 8.29
C SER A 511 -5.13 -14.34 8.98
N THR A 512 -5.14 -14.33 10.30
CA THR A 512 -4.96 -15.54 11.10
C THR A 512 -5.83 -15.50 12.34
N SER A 513 -6.24 -16.69 12.75
CA SER A 513 -6.95 -16.92 13.98
C SER A 513 -6.36 -18.17 14.62
N SER A 514 -5.66 -18.01 15.73
CA SER A 514 -5.20 -19.14 16.54
C SER A 514 -6.27 -19.61 17.53
N ASP A 515 -7.22 -18.74 17.90
CA ASP A 515 -8.23 -18.98 18.94
C ASP A 515 -9.60 -18.31 18.64
N ASN A 516 -10.10 -18.46 17.41
CA ASN A 516 -11.39 -17.93 16.92
C ASN A 516 -11.60 -16.39 16.99
N ASP A 517 -10.60 -15.61 17.41
CA ASP A 517 -10.48 -14.17 17.13
C ASP A 517 -9.76 -14.00 15.82
N PHE A 518 -10.27 -13.22 14.89
CA PHE A 518 -9.40 -12.69 13.84
C PHE A 518 -8.47 -11.67 14.48
N LEU A 519 -7.50 -12.15 15.25
CA LEU A 519 -6.64 -11.33 16.08
C LEU A 519 -5.76 -10.42 15.24
N TYR A 520 -5.41 -10.86 14.02
CA TYR A 520 -4.42 -10.26 13.14
C TYR A 520 -4.85 -10.40 11.68
N ALA A 521 -5.20 -9.29 11.05
CA ALA A 521 -5.57 -9.24 9.63
C ALA A 521 -5.08 -7.95 8.97
N GLY A 522 -4.97 -7.97 7.65
CA GLY A 522 -4.52 -6.81 6.90
C GLY A 522 -4.43 -7.00 5.40
N ARG A 523 -3.94 -5.96 4.75
CA ARG A 523 -3.66 -5.89 3.31
C ARG A 523 -2.24 -5.39 3.09
N TYR A 524 -1.57 -6.06 2.17
CA TYR A 524 -0.31 -5.60 1.60
C TYR A 524 -0.54 -5.13 0.17
N GLY A 525 0.09 -4.05 -0.22
CA GLY A 525 0.05 -3.53 -1.58
C GLY A 525 1.36 -2.89 -2.01
N ARG A 526 1.75 -3.15 -3.26
CA ARG A 526 2.85 -2.48 -3.93
C ARG A 526 2.49 -2.18 -5.38
N ARG A 527 2.75 -0.97 -5.84
CA ARG A 527 2.64 -0.65 -7.27
C ARG A 527 3.93 -1.05 -7.99
N VAL A 528 3.77 -1.70 -9.14
CA VAL A 528 4.88 -2.13 -9.99
C VAL A 528 4.71 -1.50 -11.36
N GLU A 529 5.77 -0.85 -11.83
CA GLU A 529 5.91 -0.34 -13.19
C GLU A 529 6.82 -1.30 -13.95
N VAL A 530 6.30 -1.87 -15.03
CA VAL A 530 7.06 -2.75 -15.89
C VAL A 530 7.74 -1.90 -16.94
N ASP A 531 9.06 -1.96 -16.94
CA ASP A 531 9.89 -1.37 -17.96
C ASP A 531 9.90 -2.27 -19.20
N HIS A 532 9.31 -1.76 -20.28
CA HIS A 532 9.29 -2.40 -21.59
C HIS A 532 10.47 -1.96 -22.49
N HIS A 533 11.42 -1.16 -21.97
CA HIS A 533 12.59 -0.78 -22.76
C HIS A 533 13.48 -2.00 -22.98
N ASP A 534 13.72 -2.29 -24.26
CA ASP A 534 14.65 -3.30 -24.72
C ASP A 534 16.07 -2.95 -24.22
N LYS A 535 16.83 -3.96 -23.81
CA LYS A 535 18.21 -3.83 -23.32
C LYS A 535 19.23 -4.55 -24.21
N ASN A 536 18.77 -5.24 -25.25
CA ASN A 536 19.66 -5.90 -26.20
C ASN A 536 20.18 -4.87 -27.20
N ALA A 537 21.50 -4.83 -27.40
CA ALA A 537 22.05 -4.04 -28.48
C ALA A 537 21.94 -4.81 -29.81
N PRO A 538 21.72 -4.14 -30.95
CA PRO A 538 21.76 -4.76 -32.26
C PRO A 538 23.08 -5.50 -32.52
N THR A 539 23.09 -6.46 -33.44
CA THR A 539 24.33 -7.08 -33.93
C THR A 539 24.61 -6.64 -35.36
N ILE A 540 25.80 -6.06 -35.60
CA ILE A 540 26.26 -5.70 -36.96
C ILE A 540 27.00 -6.87 -37.60
N TRP A 541 26.55 -7.25 -38.80
CA TRP A 541 27.15 -8.25 -39.68
C TRP A 541 27.74 -7.56 -40.92
N GLY A 542 28.68 -8.19 -41.64
CA GLY A 542 29.20 -7.64 -42.90
C GLY A 542 30.49 -6.83 -42.81
N ALA A 543 30.87 -6.37 -41.63
CA ALA A 543 32.01 -5.47 -41.43
C ALA A 543 33.38 -6.18 -41.36
N TRP A 544 33.60 -7.26 -42.13
CA TRP A 544 34.89 -7.96 -42.15
C TRP A 544 35.96 -7.26 -42.98
N ASP A 545 37.21 -7.43 -42.57
CA ASP A 545 38.38 -6.89 -43.26
C ASP A 545 38.46 -7.38 -44.72
N THR A 546 38.89 -6.49 -45.61
CA THR A 546 38.88 -6.69 -47.06
C THR A 546 39.98 -5.90 -47.76
N PHE A 547 40.14 -6.14 -49.07
CA PHE A 547 40.94 -5.33 -49.98
C PHE A 547 40.08 -4.43 -50.88
N ALA A 548 40.70 -3.40 -51.45
CA ALA A 548 40.15 -2.55 -52.50
C ALA A 548 41.25 -2.27 -53.56
N PRO A 549 40.96 -2.34 -54.87
CA PRO A 549 41.95 -2.00 -55.90
C PRO A 549 42.32 -0.52 -55.89
N LEU A 550 43.61 -0.22 -56.07
CA LEU A 550 44.11 1.16 -56.14
C LEU A 550 43.47 1.93 -57.32
N GLY A 551 42.82 3.05 -57.01
CA GLY A 551 42.16 3.95 -57.95
C GLY A 551 40.72 3.57 -58.31
N GLU A 552 40.16 2.49 -57.77
CA GLU A 552 38.77 2.09 -58.01
C GLU A 552 37.81 2.60 -56.92
N SER A 553 36.54 2.83 -57.29
CA SER A 553 35.49 3.20 -56.33
C SER A 553 35.12 2.00 -55.45
N PHE A 554 34.90 2.24 -54.17
CA PHE A 554 34.55 1.20 -53.20
C PHE A 554 33.32 1.61 -52.37
N ASP A 555 32.29 0.76 -52.34
CA ASP A 555 31.12 0.95 -51.48
C ASP A 555 31.39 0.40 -50.08
N VAL A 556 31.49 1.30 -49.11
CA VAL A 556 31.76 0.94 -47.72
C VAL A 556 30.58 0.27 -47.01
N MET A 557 29.35 0.40 -47.53
CA MET A 557 28.17 -0.27 -46.97
C MET A 557 27.92 -1.66 -47.56
N GLU A 558 28.74 -2.09 -48.52
CA GLU A 558 28.56 -3.37 -49.19
C GLU A 558 28.55 -4.54 -48.18
N ALA A 559 27.42 -5.26 -48.16
CA ALA A 559 27.10 -6.40 -47.30
C ALA A 559 27.01 -6.12 -45.79
N VAL A 560 27.09 -4.85 -45.35
CA VAL A 560 26.93 -4.47 -43.94
C VAL A 560 25.44 -4.37 -43.60
N THR A 561 25.00 -5.12 -42.59
CA THR A 561 23.61 -5.14 -42.11
C THR A 561 23.57 -5.29 -40.60
N ALA A 562 22.57 -4.73 -39.91
CA ALA A 562 22.36 -4.98 -38.49
C ALA A 562 21.01 -5.66 -38.24
N SER A 563 20.94 -6.41 -37.15
CA SER A 563 19.69 -6.99 -36.67
C SER A 563 19.64 -7.05 -35.15
N ASP A 564 18.46 -6.85 -34.61
CA ASP A 564 18.13 -6.92 -33.20
C ASP A 564 17.13 -8.07 -32.93
N PRO A 565 17.20 -8.81 -31.79
CA PRO A 565 16.32 -9.94 -31.54
C PRO A 565 14.84 -9.57 -31.40
N GLU A 566 14.53 -8.37 -30.92
CA GLU A 566 13.19 -7.86 -30.67
C GLU A 566 12.62 -7.12 -31.90
N GLU A 567 13.46 -6.34 -32.61
CA GLU A 567 13.02 -5.50 -33.74
C GLU A 567 13.26 -6.11 -35.14
N GLY A 568 14.09 -7.14 -35.25
CA GLY A 568 14.46 -7.73 -36.52
C GLY A 568 15.55 -6.93 -37.24
N ASN A 569 15.32 -6.39 -38.44
CA ASN A 569 16.36 -5.66 -39.16
C ASN A 569 16.47 -4.22 -38.66
N VAL A 570 17.69 -3.78 -38.35
CA VAL A 570 17.98 -2.42 -37.86
C VAL A 570 18.90 -1.70 -38.85
N ASP A 571 18.71 -0.39 -39.00
CA ASP A 571 19.54 0.42 -39.88
C ASP A 571 20.98 0.54 -39.34
N VAL A 572 21.95 0.45 -40.25
CA VAL A 572 23.37 0.61 -39.96
C VAL A 572 23.91 1.78 -40.77
N HIS A 573 24.69 2.64 -40.12
CA HIS A 573 25.29 3.81 -40.77
C HIS A 573 26.79 3.89 -40.49
N VAL A 574 27.49 4.67 -41.32
CA VAL A 574 28.94 4.88 -41.18
C VAL A 574 29.20 5.96 -40.15
N LEU A 575 29.82 5.57 -39.04
CA LEU A 575 30.22 6.49 -37.96
C LEU A 575 31.48 7.28 -38.35
N SER A 576 32.45 6.62 -38.99
CA SER A 576 33.66 7.28 -39.51
C SER A 576 34.25 6.51 -40.69
N ASN A 577 34.75 7.22 -41.69
CA ASN A 577 35.39 6.62 -42.86
C ASN A 577 36.59 7.48 -43.30
N ASN A 578 37.78 6.90 -43.27
CA ASN A 578 39.02 7.54 -43.73
C ASN A 578 39.58 6.93 -45.01
N LEU A 579 38.81 6.07 -45.70
CA LEU A 579 39.25 5.36 -46.91
C LEU A 579 39.63 6.34 -48.04
N ASP A 580 40.86 6.20 -48.53
CA ASP A 580 41.33 6.86 -49.74
C ASP A 580 41.78 5.80 -50.75
N THR A 581 40.93 5.51 -51.74
CA THR A 581 41.23 4.47 -52.73
C THR A 581 42.31 4.88 -53.73
N ASN A 582 42.73 6.15 -53.77
CA ASN A 582 43.80 6.62 -54.66
C ASN A 582 45.20 6.46 -54.04
N LYS A 583 45.29 6.02 -52.78
CA LYS A 583 46.54 5.84 -52.06
C LYS A 583 46.61 4.44 -51.47
N ALA A 584 47.70 3.73 -51.74
CA ALA A 584 47.90 2.41 -51.17
C ALA A 584 48.11 2.50 -49.65
N GLY A 585 47.44 1.63 -48.89
CA GLY A 585 47.45 1.66 -47.43
C GLY A 585 46.28 0.88 -46.83
N THR A 586 46.28 0.71 -45.51
CA THR A 586 45.16 0.11 -44.78
C THR A 586 44.38 1.22 -44.08
N TYR A 587 43.09 1.27 -44.38
CA TYR A 587 42.14 2.27 -43.89
C TYR A 587 41.10 1.61 -43.00
N GLU A 588 40.41 2.39 -42.18
CA GLU A 588 39.46 1.90 -41.19
C GLU A 588 38.11 2.60 -41.35
N VAL A 589 37.05 1.81 -41.42
CA VAL A 589 35.67 2.27 -41.43
C VAL A 589 34.99 1.76 -40.16
N MET A 590 34.32 2.67 -39.45
CA MET A 590 33.52 2.37 -38.27
C MET A 590 32.05 2.48 -38.62
N TYR A 591 31.25 1.52 -38.16
CA TYR A 591 29.80 1.48 -38.32
C TYR A 591 29.12 1.56 -36.97
N GLU A 592 27.92 2.15 -36.94
CA GLU A 592 27.02 2.21 -35.80
C GLU A 592 25.63 1.72 -36.22
N ALA A 593 24.97 0.96 -35.35
CA ALA A 593 23.55 0.63 -35.45
C ALA A 593 22.90 0.90 -34.09
N ALA A 594 21.68 1.43 -34.12
CA ALA A 594 20.88 1.73 -32.93
C ALA A 594 19.46 1.22 -33.13
N ASP A 595 18.90 0.56 -32.12
CA ASP A 595 17.49 0.14 -32.09
C ASP A 595 16.57 1.31 -31.66
N SER A 596 15.26 1.07 -31.61
CA SER A 596 14.29 2.08 -31.17
C SER A 596 14.35 2.39 -29.66
N SER A 597 14.99 1.52 -28.87
CA SER A 597 15.24 1.70 -27.44
C SER A 597 16.58 2.40 -27.13
N GLN A 598 17.31 2.83 -28.16
CA GLN A 598 18.62 3.49 -28.07
C GLN A 598 19.73 2.61 -27.49
N ASN A 599 19.71 1.30 -27.70
CA ASN A 599 20.89 0.48 -27.51
C ASN A 599 21.77 0.55 -28.76
N TYR A 600 23.09 0.66 -28.56
CA TYR A 600 24.05 0.90 -29.64
C TYR A 600 25.01 -0.27 -29.85
N ALA A 601 25.31 -0.53 -31.12
CA ALA A 601 26.31 -1.49 -31.54
C ALA A 601 27.32 -0.86 -32.49
N TYR A 602 28.59 -1.28 -32.37
CA TYR A 602 29.70 -0.76 -33.15
C TYR A 602 30.47 -1.87 -33.84
N ALA A 603 30.84 -1.65 -35.10
CA ALA A 603 31.68 -2.56 -35.85
C ALA A 603 32.79 -1.82 -36.59
N LYS A 604 33.92 -2.51 -36.77
CA LYS A 604 35.12 -1.97 -37.40
C LYS A 604 35.52 -2.84 -38.58
N ARG A 605 35.76 -2.23 -39.73
CA ARG A 605 36.26 -2.87 -40.95
C ARG A 605 37.57 -2.25 -41.38
N LYS A 606 38.60 -3.08 -41.62
CA LYS A 606 39.83 -2.64 -42.28
C LYS A 606 39.78 -2.90 -43.77
N ILE A 607 40.13 -1.90 -44.56
CA ILE A 607 40.16 -1.96 -46.02
C ILE A 607 41.59 -1.70 -46.47
N THR A 608 42.24 -2.70 -47.07
CA THR A 608 43.60 -2.57 -47.58
C THR A 608 43.58 -2.24 -49.07
N VAL A 609 43.95 -1.01 -49.40
CA VAL A 609 44.09 -0.53 -50.77
C VAL A 609 45.47 -0.93 -51.31
N ALA A 610 45.51 -1.69 -52.40
CA ALA A 610 46.75 -2.18 -52.99
C ALA A 610 46.69 -2.20 -54.53
N PRO A 611 47.84 -2.00 -55.22
CA PRO A 611 47.91 -2.16 -56.67
C PRO A 611 47.70 -3.63 -57.08
N ASP A 612 47.08 -3.84 -58.24
CA ASP A 612 46.86 -5.14 -58.89
C ASP A 612 46.13 -6.22 -58.07
N VAL A 613 45.51 -5.83 -56.94
CA VAL A 613 44.72 -6.73 -56.10
C VAL A 613 43.32 -6.90 -56.71
N HIS A 614 42.96 -8.12 -57.06
CA HIS A 614 41.63 -8.43 -57.60
C HIS A 614 41.20 -9.83 -57.14
N ILE A 615 39.90 -10.05 -57.08
CA ILE A 615 39.37 -11.38 -56.77
C ILE A 615 39.68 -12.33 -57.94
N THR A 616 40.33 -13.45 -57.62
CA THR A 616 40.67 -14.50 -58.59
C THR A 616 39.72 -15.69 -58.52
N ASN A 617 39.11 -15.91 -57.35
CA ASN A 617 38.14 -16.97 -57.15
C ASN A 617 37.17 -16.60 -56.03
N ILE A 618 35.91 -17.05 -56.13
CA ILE A 618 34.93 -17.00 -55.05
C ILE A 618 34.40 -18.42 -54.87
N ALA A 619 34.51 -18.94 -53.64
CA ALA A 619 34.15 -20.31 -53.34
C ALA A 619 32.66 -20.56 -53.61
N ALA A 620 32.37 -21.59 -54.41
CA ALA A 620 31.02 -22.06 -54.61
C ALA A 620 30.49 -22.75 -53.34
N ALA A 621 29.26 -22.44 -52.92
CA ALA A 621 28.61 -23.10 -51.80
C ALA A 621 27.29 -23.77 -52.24
N ASP A 622 27.15 -25.05 -51.95
CA ASP A 622 25.90 -25.78 -52.17
C ASP A 622 24.89 -25.46 -51.06
N MET A 623 23.62 -25.36 -51.43
CA MET A 623 22.54 -25.12 -50.47
C MET A 623 21.27 -25.88 -50.82
N THR A 624 20.39 -26.02 -49.83
CA THR A 624 19.11 -26.70 -49.99
C THR A 624 17.96 -25.84 -49.51
N THR A 625 16.85 -25.84 -50.26
CA THR A 625 15.59 -25.20 -49.87
C THR A 625 14.42 -26.18 -50.00
N GLU A 626 13.31 -25.87 -49.36
CA GLU A 626 12.05 -26.61 -49.51
C GLU A 626 11.34 -26.24 -50.82
N VAL A 627 10.56 -27.18 -51.37
CA VAL A 627 9.78 -26.97 -52.59
C VAL A 627 8.82 -25.78 -52.38
N GLY A 628 8.88 -24.78 -53.25
CA GLY A 628 8.04 -23.57 -53.16
C GLY A 628 8.56 -22.48 -52.24
N VAL A 629 9.66 -22.71 -51.50
CA VAL A 629 10.32 -21.70 -50.65
C VAL A 629 11.58 -21.22 -51.36
N ALA A 630 11.73 -19.89 -51.51
CA ALA A 630 12.93 -19.30 -52.09
C ALA A 630 14.16 -19.68 -51.22
N PRO A 631 15.29 -20.10 -51.82
CA PRO A 631 16.48 -20.44 -51.06
C PRO A 631 17.06 -19.21 -50.36
N ASN A 632 17.45 -19.36 -49.09
CA ASN A 632 18.15 -18.32 -48.35
C ASN A 632 19.62 -18.25 -48.80
N LEU A 633 19.89 -17.41 -49.81
CA LEU A 633 21.20 -17.32 -50.43
C LEU A 633 22.23 -16.70 -49.49
N TYR A 634 23.47 -17.21 -49.51
CA TYR A 634 24.56 -16.63 -48.71
C TYR A 634 24.82 -15.19 -49.15
N LYS A 635 24.71 -14.24 -48.22
CA LYS A 635 25.04 -12.83 -48.49
C LYS A 635 26.54 -12.61 -48.71
N LEU A 636 27.39 -13.49 -48.16
CA LEU A 636 28.83 -13.46 -48.34
C LEU A 636 29.43 -14.81 -48.63
N LEU A 637 30.45 -14.82 -49.50
CA LEU A 637 31.23 -16.01 -49.85
C LEU A 637 32.72 -15.77 -49.59
N LEU A 638 33.47 -16.86 -49.41
CA LEU A 638 34.92 -16.78 -49.27
C LEU A 638 35.54 -16.48 -50.63
N ALA A 639 36.16 -15.30 -50.77
CA ALA A 639 36.91 -14.90 -51.95
C ALA A 639 38.41 -15.10 -51.73
N THR A 640 39.12 -15.45 -52.80
CA THR A 640 40.59 -15.49 -52.85
C THR A 640 41.08 -14.39 -53.78
N TRP A 641 41.95 -13.54 -53.25
CA TRP A 641 42.54 -12.42 -53.97
C TRP A 641 43.81 -12.84 -54.73
N SER A 642 44.22 -12.06 -55.72
CA SER A 642 45.42 -12.29 -56.54
C SER A 642 46.72 -12.36 -55.74
N ASN A 643 46.75 -11.80 -54.53
CA ASN A 643 47.86 -11.88 -53.58
C ASN A 643 47.80 -13.13 -52.67
N GLY A 644 46.84 -14.03 -52.89
CA GLY A 644 46.63 -15.25 -52.09
C GLY A 644 45.84 -15.05 -50.79
N ALA A 645 45.49 -13.80 -50.43
CA ALA A 645 44.68 -13.54 -49.24
C ALA A 645 43.23 -14.02 -49.44
N GLN A 646 42.57 -14.37 -48.34
CA GLN A 646 41.17 -14.78 -48.35
C GLN A 646 40.33 -13.89 -47.45
N THR A 647 39.17 -13.46 -47.95
CA THR A 647 38.22 -12.59 -47.24
C THR A 647 36.79 -13.03 -47.51
N ARG A 648 35.82 -12.51 -46.75
CA ARG A 648 34.40 -12.72 -47.02
C ARG A 648 33.86 -11.53 -47.80
N GLU A 649 33.41 -11.79 -49.02
CA GLU A 649 32.97 -10.76 -49.95
C GLU A 649 31.47 -10.83 -50.20
N GLY A 650 30.83 -9.68 -50.34
CA GLY A 650 29.41 -9.55 -50.62
C GLY A 650 29.07 -10.12 -52.00
N VAL A 651 27.93 -10.78 -52.11
CA VAL A 651 27.41 -11.29 -53.39
C VAL A 651 26.01 -10.75 -53.63
N VAL A 652 25.83 -10.10 -54.77
CA VAL A 652 24.53 -9.67 -55.28
C VAL A 652 24.02 -10.78 -56.19
N TRP A 653 23.03 -11.50 -55.70
CA TRP A 653 22.42 -12.59 -56.46
C TRP A 653 21.45 -12.06 -57.51
N ASN A 654 21.46 -12.69 -58.69
CA ASN A 654 20.45 -12.44 -59.69
C ASN A 654 19.07 -12.80 -59.13
N LYS A 655 18.05 -12.04 -59.51
CA LYS A 655 16.67 -12.31 -59.09
C LYS A 655 16.28 -13.73 -59.52
N LEU A 656 15.92 -14.55 -58.54
CA LEU A 656 15.46 -15.91 -58.79
C LEU A 656 14.05 -15.90 -59.37
N ASP A 657 13.86 -16.62 -60.47
CA ASP A 657 12.52 -16.92 -60.98
C ASP A 657 11.86 -17.95 -60.04
N PRO A 658 10.67 -17.66 -59.47
CA PRO A 658 9.92 -18.62 -58.66
C PRO A 658 9.68 -19.97 -59.33
N SER A 659 9.64 -20.02 -60.67
CA SER A 659 9.53 -21.27 -61.43
C SER A 659 10.71 -22.22 -61.19
N ALA A 660 11.91 -21.68 -60.90
CA ALA A 660 13.13 -22.43 -60.68
C ALA A 660 13.07 -23.31 -59.42
N TYR A 661 12.30 -22.89 -58.42
CA TYR A 661 12.13 -23.62 -57.15
C TYR A 661 10.70 -24.12 -56.87
N ALA A 662 9.81 -24.05 -57.86
CA ALA A 662 8.43 -24.55 -57.74
C ALA A 662 8.30 -26.09 -57.77
N ARG A 663 9.35 -26.83 -58.19
CA ARG A 663 9.34 -28.30 -58.31
C ARG A 663 10.69 -28.91 -57.93
N PRO A 664 10.74 -30.15 -57.40
CA PRO A 664 11.98 -30.86 -57.06
C PRO A 664 12.97 -30.93 -58.22
N ASN A 665 14.06 -30.17 -58.13
CA ASN A 665 15.14 -30.13 -59.11
C ASN A 665 16.47 -29.69 -58.47
N THR A 666 17.49 -29.53 -59.30
CA THR A 666 18.73 -28.82 -58.97
C THR A 666 18.91 -27.70 -59.98
N PHE A 667 19.20 -26.49 -59.52
CA PHE A 667 19.37 -25.34 -60.40
C PHE A 667 20.58 -24.51 -59.97
N THR A 668 21.10 -23.72 -60.90
CA THR A 668 22.23 -22.84 -60.62
C THR A 668 21.75 -21.44 -60.31
N VAL A 669 22.29 -20.85 -59.24
CA VAL A 669 22.09 -19.43 -58.94
C VAL A 669 23.38 -18.70 -59.28
N GLU A 670 23.23 -17.64 -60.06
CA GLU A 670 24.33 -16.77 -60.46
C GLU A 670 24.23 -15.45 -59.69
N GLY A 671 25.38 -14.93 -59.30
CA GLY A 671 25.49 -13.65 -58.60
C GLY A 671 26.81 -12.99 -58.95
N THR A 672 26.87 -11.69 -58.69
CA THR A 672 28.06 -10.87 -58.92
C THR A 672 28.65 -10.42 -57.59
N SER A 673 29.96 -10.26 -57.57
CA SER A 673 30.70 -9.64 -56.46
C SER A 673 31.65 -8.60 -57.06
N ARG A 674 32.14 -7.65 -56.27
CA ARG A 674 33.00 -6.57 -56.75
C ARG A 674 34.29 -7.09 -57.41
N GLY A 675 34.60 -6.56 -58.58
CA GLY A 675 35.66 -7.05 -59.47
C GLY A 675 35.12 -7.22 -60.89
N LYS A 676 35.93 -6.96 -61.91
CA LYS A 676 35.53 -6.88 -63.33
C LYS A 676 34.48 -7.91 -63.77
N LYS A 677 33.55 -7.43 -64.59
CA LYS A 677 32.29 -7.96 -65.13
C LYS A 677 32.20 -9.43 -65.59
N ASP A 678 33.27 -10.24 -65.55
CA ASP A 678 33.33 -11.58 -66.15
C ASP A 678 33.89 -12.66 -65.20
N TYR A 679 33.34 -12.78 -63.99
CA TYR A 679 33.53 -13.99 -63.18
C TYR A 679 32.17 -14.57 -62.76
N LEU A 680 31.73 -15.57 -63.51
CA LEU A 680 30.49 -16.33 -63.31
C LEU A 680 30.62 -17.22 -62.08
N ASN A 681 30.07 -16.78 -60.94
CA ASN A 681 29.87 -17.67 -59.80
C ASN A 681 28.66 -18.58 -60.07
N ARG A 682 28.89 -19.90 -60.11
CA ARG A 682 27.85 -20.91 -60.24
C ARG A 682 27.69 -21.64 -58.91
N HIS A 683 26.48 -21.70 -58.36
CA HIS A 683 26.14 -22.52 -57.18
C HIS A 683 25.07 -23.55 -57.53
N ARG A 684 25.18 -24.81 -57.08
CA ARG A 684 24.11 -25.80 -57.26
C ARG A 684 23.18 -25.81 -56.04
N CYS A 685 21.93 -25.38 -56.22
CA CYS A 685 20.87 -25.52 -55.23
C CYS A 685 20.16 -26.85 -55.41
N ARG A 686 20.00 -27.64 -54.35
CA ARG A 686 19.32 -28.94 -54.39
C ARG A 686 18.06 -28.96 -53.53
N GLN A 687 16.91 -29.28 -54.11
CA GLN A 687 15.66 -29.37 -53.34
C GLN A 687 15.58 -30.65 -52.50
N ARG A 688 15.16 -30.53 -51.23
CA ARG A 688 14.85 -31.71 -50.40
C ARG A 688 13.51 -32.30 -50.83
N ARG A 689 13.49 -33.58 -51.23
CA ARG A 689 12.29 -34.41 -51.11
C ARG A 689 12.20 -34.88 -49.66
N ARG A 690 11.00 -34.84 -49.06
CA ARG A 690 10.74 -35.73 -47.92
C ARG A 690 11.04 -37.15 -48.40
N TYR A 691 12.03 -37.76 -47.75
CA TYR A 691 12.61 -39.08 -47.97
C TYR A 691 13.62 -39.22 -49.15
N ASP A 692 14.77 -39.75 -48.73
CA ASP A 692 15.95 -40.31 -49.43
C ASP A 692 17.06 -39.40 -50.00
N CYS A 693 18.24 -39.61 -49.40
CA CYS A 693 19.57 -39.18 -49.81
C CYS A 693 19.99 -39.83 -51.14
N VAL A 694 20.65 -39.07 -52.02
CA VAL A 694 21.67 -39.62 -52.94
C VAL A 694 22.74 -38.54 -53.17
N LEU A 695 23.98 -38.73 -52.73
CA LEU A 695 25.14 -37.95 -53.18
C LEU A 695 25.39 -38.18 -54.68
N GLN A 696 25.62 -37.14 -55.48
CA GLN A 696 26.41 -37.26 -56.70
C GLN A 696 27.26 -36.01 -56.94
N SER A 697 28.57 -36.25 -56.92
CA SER A 697 29.63 -35.41 -57.45
C SER A 697 29.54 -35.32 -58.97
N SER A 698 29.91 -34.15 -59.50
CA SER A 698 30.53 -34.02 -60.82
C SER A 698 31.56 -32.91 -60.75
#